data_AF-A0A662KE35-F1
#
_entry.id   AF-A0A662KE35-F1
#
_cell.length_a   1.000
_cell.length_b   1.000
_cell.length_c   1.000
_cell.angle_alpha   90.00
_cell.angle_beta   90.00
_cell.angle_gamma   90.00
#
_symmetry.space_group_name_H-M   'P 1'
#
loop_
_entity.id
_entity.type
_entity.pdbx_description
1 polymer ?
#
loop_
_entity_poly.entity_id
_entity_poly.type
_entity_poly.pdbx_seq_one_letter_code
_entity_poly.pdbx_strand_id
1 'polypeptide(L)'
;RYVSPVVYEGDDTITNWFGTVDDTTDYLLEDWNEYLSLHDKEASVYTMSGDPVSAAADLAEHAWQSSSEAVVVVDGSAAEDGVTEVLSKSATLNVQTKVKQTRGDSSDFIEIDGNLVYPFWVGRKWGIMHVELTEVKGVNYNVEVITPRYSLEATDWWPDEGHGEEIAKDDIWHPIQIPGPYGLIPSSQGDFLLSATLYSCDRYRIPVDNPESKLSVTIETDEPSYLWVYLIDPRGNIVAPPLPSWSGAEVPPPKVMPGNVSQGNEGEFDHLVVEPHTTFTAEVSYPLPGTYTAIVVPREDMSGSISYNIKAEIHDFNANSRVDYALAAANGAVEASLKHAPLLYTSSDGVPEATLRALNNLGVKKITFIDFAGNDAVAEELAANFEVERLTTMKEVTQSIKALKSSQALALGDDDYLTVTSLATGDGYYAPASYLAAYHGSPVADIGAMGEAYHWGNVAHQWMFYAGDYYHGTRSIGHLPMASEPIMDYIRRGELPPIGWDAELQWSRRIVEGVYNYADSVGIDSTGMEAYCFVAPKSDIRFMVHHALMGNESATGHIIGKTPGEMAAYIERSVLYPAIIFANPNRNLTTSSLMNFANGNTVTGNDGVRYSVFTSSSTALYFNAFGREYRGHCAWDNLLVEQNKGTSLYYYSGHGTGGGGVSYHPEFGGMDNWCGYAYWTGATGRSGGSTWYDVDPPNQYNLVHFKWADQLWENFHGT
;
A
#
# COMPACT_ATOMS: atom_id res chain seq x y z
N ARG A 1 12.31 -4.79 -27.07
CA ARG A 1 12.25 -3.33 -26.89
C ARG A 1 13.66 -2.87 -26.52
N TYR A 2 14.12 -1.75 -27.07
CA TYR A 2 15.42 -1.17 -26.69
C TYR A 2 15.17 -0.27 -25.49
N VAL A 3 15.19 -0.84 -24.30
CA VAL A 3 15.06 -0.10 -23.04
C VAL A 3 16.44 -0.04 -22.39
N SER A 4 16.85 1.17 -22.03
CA SER A 4 18.02 1.41 -21.18
C SER A 4 17.54 1.70 -19.77
N PRO A 5 18.34 1.40 -18.73
CA PRO A 5 18.11 1.90 -17.38
C PRO A 5 18.16 3.44 -17.36
N VAL A 6 17.30 4.04 -16.54
CA VAL A 6 17.17 5.45 -16.16
C VAL A 6 17.35 5.51 -14.65
N VAL A 7 18.58 5.78 -14.24
CA VAL A 7 18.97 5.75 -12.84
C VAL A 7 18.92 7.13 -12.20
N TYR A 8 18.54 7.15 -10.92
CA TYR A 8 18.66 8.30 -10.04
C TYR A 8 19.88 8.06 -9.16
N GLU A 9 20.73 9.07 -9.00
CA GLU A 9 21.95 9.00 -8.18
C GLU A 9 21.84 9.97 -7.00
N GLY A 10 22.42 9.61 -5.86
CA GLY A 10 22.48 10.45 -4.67
C GLY A 10 21.22 10.39 -3.81
N ASP A 11 20.46 9.29 -3.89
CA ASP A 11 19.31 9.03 -3.05
C ASP A 11 19.72 8.12 -1.87
N ASP A 12 20.06 8.74 -0.74
CA ASP A 12 20.44 8.07 0.51
C ASP A 12 19.23 7.67 1.37
N THR A 13 18.01 7.76 0.82
CA THR A 13 16.79 7.36 1.52
C THR A 13 16.83 5.87 1.83
N ILE A 14 16.49 5.52 3.07
CA ILE A 14 16.38 4.12 3.49
C ILE A 14 15.18 3.46 2.80
N THR A 15 15.42 2.42 2.01
CA THR A 15 14.41 1.65 1.26
C THR A 15 13.37 1.05 2.20
N ASN A 16 13.81 0.33 3.23
CA ASN A 16 12.95 -0.22 4.28
C ASN A 16 13.55 -0.04 5.69
N TRP A 17 14.55 -0.83 6.05
CA TRP A 17 15.21 -0.78 7.36
C TRP A 17 16.73 -0.59 7.27
N PHE A 18 17.36 -1.20 6.27
CA PHE A 18 18.78 -1.06 5.98
C PHE A 18 18.95 -0.48 4.57
N GLY A 19 20.21 -0.27 4.18
CA GLY A 19 20.64 0.22 2.87
C GLY A 19 19.92 1.47 2.38
N THR A 20 20.20 1.84 1.14
CA THR A 20 19.67 3.04 0.51
C THR A 20 19.07 2.74 -0.86
N VAL A 21 18.36 3.72 -1.41
CA VAL A 21 17.90 3.68 -2.80
C VAL A 21 19.09 3.54 -3.75
N ASP A 22 20.18 4.26 -3.50
CA ASP A 22 21.44 4.11 -4.25
C ASP A 22 21.97 2.66 -4.21
N ASP A 23 21.95 1.97 -3.07
CA ASP A 23 22.35 0.54 -3.01
C ASP A 23 21.48 -0.32 -3.95
N THR A 24 20.16 -0.04 -4.01
CA THR A 24 19.22 -0.77 -4.88
C THR A 24 19.48 -0.48 -6.36
N THR A 25 19.82 0.76 -6.70
CA THR A 25 20.23 1.19 -8.04
C THR A 25 21.55 0.51 -8.44
N ASP A 26 22.52 0.44 -7.54
CA ASP A 26 23.81 -0.20 -7.79
C ASP A 26 23.64 -1.69 -8.12
N TYR A 27 22.79 -2.42 -7.39
CA TYR A 27 22.50 -3.83 -7.73
C TYR A 27 21.91 -4.00 -9.13
N LEU A 28 21.02 -3.10 -9.56
CA LEU A 28 20.49 -3.10 -10.93
C LEU A 28 21.59 -2.85 -11.96
N LEU A 29 22.49 -1.89 -11.70
CA LEU A 29 23.60 -1.57 -12.58
C LEU A 29 24.63 -2.69 -12.66
N GLU A 30 24.92 -3.38 -11.55
CA GLU A 30 25.78 -4.57 -11.53
C GLU A 30 25.21 -5.68 -12.42
N ASP A 31 23.93 -6.03 -12.23
CA ASP A 31 23.24 -7.04 -13.04
C ASP A 31 23.19 -6.66 -14.53
N TRP A 32 22.95 -5.37 -14.83
CA TRP A 32 22.92 -4.86 -16.19
C TRP A 32 24.30 -4.92 -16.87
N ASN A 33 25.36 -4.49 -16.17
CA ASN A 33 26.71 -4.51 -16.70
C ASN A 33 27.22 -5.94 -16.90
N GLU A 34 26.90 -6.86 -15.99
CA GLU A 34 27.22 -8.29 -16.17
C GLU A 34 26.49 -8.86 -17.39
N TYR A 35 25.20 -8.56 -17.57
CA TYR A 35 24.47 -8.95 -18.77
C TYR A 35 25.12 -8.40 -20.05
N LEU A 36 25.51 -7.12 -20.08
CA LEU A 36 26.18 -6.53 -21.24
C LEU A 36 27.55 -7.18 -21.52
N SER A 37 28.32 -7.47 -20.46
CA SER A 37 29.61 -8.15 -20.54
C SER A 37 29.50 -9.53 -21.18
N LEU A 38 28.47 -10.32 -20.82
CA LEU A 38 28.16 -11.60 -21.46
C LEU A 38 27.86 -11.50 -22.96
N HIS A 39 27.61 -10.29 -23.46
CA HIS A 39 27.33 -9.98 -24.85
C HIS A 39 28.44 -9.14 -25.53
N ASP A 40 29.62 -9.04 -24.92
CA ASP A 40 30.74 -8.22 -25.40
C ASP A 40 30.35 -6.74 -25.61
N LYS A 41 29.54 -6.19 -24.70
CA LYS A 41 29.09 -4.80 -24.70
C LYS A 41 29.44 -4.08 -23.41
N GLU A 42 29.52 -2.75 -23.50
CA GLU A 42 29.68 -1.84 -22.37
C GLU A 42 28.54 -0.81 -22.39
N ALA A 43 28.11 -0.36 -21.21
CA ALA A 43 27.11 0.69 -21.09
C ALA A 43 27.70 2.05 -21.51
N SER A 44 26.92 2.84 -22.24
CA SER A 44 27.20 4.26 -22.47
C SER A 44 26.36 5.07 -21.49
N VAL A 45 27.02 5.87 -20.66
CA VAL A 45 26.36 6.69 -19.64
C VAL A 45 26.17 8.11 -20.17
N TYR A 46 24.97 8.65 -19.98
CA TYR A 46 24.64 10.03 -20.28
C TYR A 46 24.01 10.69 -19.05
N THR A 47 24.70 11.65 -18.45
CA THR A 47 24.19 12.41 -17.30
C THR A 47 23.34 13.57 -17.79
N MET A 48 22.08 13.60 -17.36
CA MET A 48 21.16 14.69 -17.69
C MET A 48 21.44 15.93 -16.84
N SER A 49 21.19 17.11 -17.38
CA SER A 49 21.17 18.34 -16.58
C SER A 49 19.87 18.43 -15.77
N GLY A 50 19.86 19.21 -14.70
CA GLY A 50 18.68 19.39 -13.85
C GLY A 50 17.59 20.33 -14.41
N ASP A 51 17.84 20.98 -15.55
CA ASP A 51 16.86 21.84 -16.24
C ASP A 51 16.14 21.02 -17.33
N PRO A 52 14.84 20.70 -17.18
CA PRO A 52 14.14 19.80 -18.10
C PRO A 52 14.19 20.23 -19.56
N VAL A 53 14.08 21.54 -19.82
CA VAL A 53 14.10 22.13 -21.16
C VAL A 53 15.46 21.91 -21.84
N SER A 54 16.56 22.30 -21.19
CA SER A 54 17.89 22.12 -21.76
C SER A 54 18.30 20.66 -21.80
N ALA A 55 17.98 19.87 -20.77
CA ALA A 55 18.28 18.44 -20.71
C ALA A 55 17.64 17.68 -21.88
N ALA A 56 16.36 17.94 -22.16
CA ALA A 56 15.66 17.29 -23.26
C ALA A 56 16.21 17.70 -24.63
N ALA A 57 16.49 18.99 -24.83
CA ALA A 57 17.08 19.48 -26.08
C ALA A 57 18.47 18.88 -26.36
N ASP A 58 19.34 18.85 -25.34
CA ASP A 58 20.70 18.31 -25.47
C ASP A 58 20.69 16.79 -25.67
N LEU A 59 19.81 16.06 -24.97
CA LEU A 59 19.62 14.62 -25.18
C LEU A 59 19.11 14.32 -26.59
N ALA A 60 18.15 15.12 -27.10
CA ALA A 60 17.62 14.98 -28.45
C ALA A 60 18.70 15.17 -29.53
N GLU A 61 19.51 16.23 -29.42
CA GLU A 61 20.62 16.51 -30.33
C GLU A 61 21.76 15.48 -30.22
N HIS A 62 21.91 14.83 -29.06
CA HIS A 62 22.88 13.76 -28.86
C HIS A 62 22.43 12.42 -29.46
N ALA A 63 21.17 12.03 -29.20
CA ALA A 63 20.66 10.71 -29.56
C ALA A 63 20.15 10.62 -31.00
N TRP A 64 19.74 11.73 -31.63
CA TRP A 64 19.27 11.75 -33.02
C TRP A 64 20.19 12.60 -33.92
N GLN A 65 20.57 12.05 -35.07
CA GLN A 65 21.20 12.85 -36.13
C GLN A 65 20.19 13.74 -36.86
N SER A 66 18.95 13.28 -36.95
CA SER A 66 17.79 13.97 -37.53
C SER A 66 16.51 13.29 -37.06
N SER A 67 15.41 14.04 -36.98
CA SER A 67 14.07 13.52 -36.80
C SER A 67 13.06 14.37 -37.57
N SER A 68 12.16 13.75 -38.33
CA SER A 68 11.08 14.46 -39.03
C SER A 68 9.93 14.85 -38.12
N GLU A 69 9.83 14.21 -36.95
CA GLU A 69 8.80 14.45 -35.95
C GLU A 69 9.39 14.64 -34.54
N ALA A 70 8.67 15.35 -33.69
CA ALA A 70 8.96 15.48 -32.27
C ALA A 70 7.67 15.47 -31.45
N VAL A 71 7.78 15.10 -30.18
CA VAL A 71 6.72 15.31 -29.19
C VAL A 71 7.12 16.50 -28.33
N VAL A 72 6.19 17.41 -28.13
CA VAL A 72 6.39 18.62 -27.32
C VAL A 72 5.36 18.67 -26.21
N VAL A 73 5.80 19.05 -25.02
CA VAL A 73 4.97 19.24 -23.82
C VAL A 73 5.40 20.52 -23.11
N VAL A 74 4.59 21.03 -22.19
CA VAL A 74 4.97 22.18 -21.35
C VAL A 74 5.69 21.69 -20.09
N ASP A 75 6.78 22.34 -19.73
CA ASP A 75 7.47 22.16 -18.46
C ASP A 75 6.63 22.71 -17.30
N GLY A 76 6.16 21.80 -16.45
CA GLY A 76 5.36 22.09 -15.27
C GLY A 76 6.17 22.30 -13.99
N SER A 77 7.50 22.28 -14.01
CA SER A 77 8.33 22.34 -12.79
C SER A 77 8.13 23.60 -11.94
N ALA A 78 7.58 24.68 -12.51
CA ALA A 78 7.22 25.90 -11.78
C ALA A 78 5.78 25.90 -11.21
N ALA A 79 4.97 24.89 -11.51
CA ALA A 79 3.59 24.80 -11.04
C ALA A 79 3.54 24.18 -9.64
N GLU A 80 2.90 24.88 -8.70
CA GLU A 80 2.74 24.47 -7.31
C GLU A 80 1.27 24.21 -6.97
N ASP A 81 1.03 23.44 -5.90
CA ASP A 81 -0.30 23.26 -5.33
C ASP A 81 -0.85 24.60 -4.80
N GLY A 82 -2.16 24.79 -4.90
CA GLY A 82 -2.84 25.93 -4.27
C GLY A 82 -3.10 25.67 -2.79
N VAL A 83 -2.44 26.38 -1.89
CA VAL A 83 -2.64 26.19 -0.43
C VAL A 83 -3.61 27.23 0.13
N THR A 84 -4.70 26.75 0.76
CA THR A 84 -5.68 27.60 1.47
C THR A 84 -5.81 27.18 2.93
N GLU A 85 -5.52 28.09 3.85
CA GLU A 85 -5.84 27.91 5.27
C GLU A 85 -7.35 28.07 5.49
N VAL A 86 -8.00 27.01 5.99
CA VAL A 86 -9.45 26.97 6.24
C VAL A 86 -9.82 26.97 7.72
N LEU A 87 -8.85 26.74 8.60
CA LEU A 87 -8.97 26.84 10.05
C LEU A 87 -7.63 27.21 10.66
N SER A 88 -7.63 28.16 11.60
CA SER A 88 -6.50 28.43 12.49
C SER A 88 -7.01 28.96 13.81
N LYS A 89 -6.72 28.27 14.91
CA LYS A 89 -7.28 28.60 16.23
C LYS A 89 -6.44 28.06 17.38
N SER A 90 -6.29 28.85 18.43
CA SER A 90 -5.81 28.38 19.73
C SER A 90 -6.97 27.87 20.59
N ALA A 91 -6.77 26.76 21.30
CA ALA A 91 -7.75 26.15 22.17
C ALA A 91 -7.08 25.51 23.40
N THR A 92 -7.90 25.11 24.37
CA THR A 92 -7.45 24.36 25.55
C THR A 92 -8.41 23.20 25.78
N LEU A 93 -7.92 21.97 25.65
CA LEU A 93 -8.68 20.78 25.99
C LEU A 93 -8.57 20.54 27.50
N ASN A 94 -9.70 20.63 28.19
CA ASN A 94 -9.80 20.23 29.61
C ASN A 94 -10.23 18.77 29.66
N VAL A 95 -9.26 17.87 29.87
CA VAL A 95 -9.47 16.43 29.82
C VAL A 95 -10.36 15.99 30.97
N GLN A 96 -11.50 15.40 30.61
CA GLN A 96 -12.47 14.81 31.52
C GLN A 96 -12.71 13.38 31.08
N THR A 97 -12.89 12.48 32.05
CA THR A 97 -13.18 11.07 31.81
C THR A 97 -14.56 10.68 32.30
N LYS A 98 -15.12 9.61 31.72
CA LYS A 98 -16.31 8.92 32.24
C LYS A 98 -16.20 7.43 31.97
N VAL A 99 -16.23 6.66 33.04
CA VAL A 99 -16.20 5.19 32.97
C VAL A 99 -17.61 4.63 32.83
N LYS A 100 -17.75 3.68 31.91
CA LYS A 100 -18.88 2.76 31.76
C LYS A 100 -18.36 1.36 32.07
N GLN A 101 -19.07 0.60 32.89
CA GLN A 101 -18.60 -0.72 33.29
C GLN A 101 -19.76 -1.68 33.48
N THR A 102 -19.52 -2.95 33.18
CA THR A 102 -20.43 -4.05 33.47
C THR A 102 -19.65 -5.34 33.72
N ARG A 103 -20.28 -6.33 34.34
CA ARG A 103 -19.72 -7.67 34.55
C ARG A 103 -20.16 -8.60 33.43
N GLY A 104 -19.30 -9.50 32.98
CA GLY A 104 -19.59 -10.43 31.87
C GLY A 104 -20.79 -11.38 32.09
N ASP A 105 -21.27 -11.50 33.32
CA ASP A 105 -22.47 -12.26 33.71
C ASP A 105 -23.71 -11.37 33.95
N SER A 106 -23.60 -10.06 33.67
CA SER A 106 -24.66 -9.08 33.89
C SER A 106 -25.84 -9.25 32.94
N SER A 107 -27.03 -8.88 33.41
CA SER A 107 -28.23 -8.73 32.58
C SER A 107 -28.24 -7.44 31.74
N ASP A 108 -27.19 -6.62 31.81
CA ASP A 108 -27.05 -5.39 31.00
C ASP A 108 -26.81 -5.68 29.51
N PHE A 109 -26.36 -6.90 29.20
CA PHE A 109 -26.14 -7.33 27.84
C PHE A 109 -27.45 -7.67 27.12
N ILE A 110 -27.50 -7.37 25.82
CA ILE A 110 -28.59 -7.73 24.92
C ILE A 110 -28.07 -8.53 23.73
N GLU A 111 -28.94 -9.34 23.12
CA GLU A 111 -28.59 -10.08 21.90
C GLU A 111 -28.86 -9.22 20.66
N ILE A 112 -27.86 -9.08 19.78
CA ILE A 112 -27.97 -8.45 18.46
C ILE A 112 -27.25 -9.34 17.46
N ASP A 113 -27.96 -9.85 16.45
CA ASP A 113 -27.37 -10.70 15.40
C ASP A 113 -26.57 -11.90 15.96
N GLY A 114 -27.12 -12.55 17.00
CA GLY A 114 -26.46 -13.66 17.70
C GLY A 114 -25.27 -13.26 18.60
N ASN A 115 -24.89 -11.99 18.63
CA ASN A 115 -23.83 -11.46 19.46
C ASN A 115 -24.37 -10.90 20.78
N LEU A 116 -23.59 -11.06 21.85
CA LEU A 116 -23.88 -10.48 23.15
C LEU A 116 -23.30 -9.05 23.20
N VAL A 117 -24.15 -8.04 23.31
CA VAL A 117 -23.73 -6.63 23.22
C VAL A 117 -24.01 -5.90 24.53
N TYR A 118 -23.03 -5.15 25.04
CA TYR A 118 -23.24 -4.15 26.09
C TYR A 118 -23.47 -2.77 25.47
N PRO A 119 -24.72 -2.32 25.32
CA PRO A 119 -25.03 -1.08 24.63
C PRO A 119 -24.95 0.13 25.58
N PHE A 120 -24.43 1.24 25.08
CA PHE A 120 -24.53 2.53 25.77
C PHE A 120 -24.50 3.71 24.81
N TRP A 121 -25.06 4.82 25.27
CA TRP A 121 -25.09 6.06 24.50
C TRP A 121 -23.86 6.93 24.78
N VAL A 122 -23.18 7.37 23.72
CA VAL A 122 -22.03 8.28 23.77
C VAL A 122 -22.42 9.64 23.16
N GLY A 123 -22.37 10.68 23.97
CA GLY A 123 -22.66 12.06 23.53
C GLY A 123 -21.45 12.78 22.93
N ARG A 124 -21.69 13.89 22.22
CA ARG A 124 -20.68 14.69 21.48
C ARG A 124 -19.47 15.21 22.28
N LYS A 125 -19.58 15.21 23.62
CA LYS A 125 -18.50 15.65 24.53
C LYS A 125 -17.30 14.70 24.47
N TRP A 126 -17.55 13.43 24.20
CA TRP A 126 -16.53 12.38 24.19
C TRP A 126 -16.01 12.20 22.76
N GLY A 127 -14.70 12.04 22.62
CA GLY A 127 -14.05 11.90 21.30
C GLY A 127 -13.29 10.60 21.11
N ILE A 128 -12.94 9.89 22.18
CA ILE A 128 -12.30 8.59 22.13
C ILE A 128 -12.76 7.74 23.32
N MET A 129 -12.73 6.44 23.13
CA MET A 129 -13.04 5.44 24.14
C MET A 129 -11.87 4.46 24.24
N HIS A 130 -11.40 4.29 25.46
CA HIS A 130 -10.48 3.23 25.84
C HIS A 130 -11.29 2.06 26.40
N VAL A 131 -11.12 0.86 25.86
CA VAL A 131 -11.88 -0.34 26.25
C VAL A 131 -10.95 -1.31 26.95
N GLU A 132 -11.42 -1.86 28.07
CA GLU A 132 -10.62 -2.76 28.90
C GLU A 132 -11.41 -4.01 29.32
N LEU A 133 -10.78 -5.18 29.27
CA LEU A 133 -11.22 -6.38 29.98
C LEU A 133 -10.25 -6.68 31.12
N THR A 134 -10.76 -6.64 32.36
CA THR A 134 -9.97 -6.87 33.58
C THR A 134 -10.61 -7.96 34.44
N GLU A 135 -9.90 -8.42 35.47
CA GLU A 135 -10.37 -9.50 36.37
C GLU A 135 -10.78 -10.79 35.64
N VAL A 136 -10.18 -11.06 34.48
CA VAL A 136 -10.47 -12.21 33.63
C VAL A 136 -10.08 -13.52 34.32
N LYS A 137 -11.00 -14.49 34.40
CA LYS A 137 -10.71 -15.82 34.97
C LYS A 137 -11.05 -16.98 34.05
N GLY A 138 -10.10 -17.90 33.91
CA GLY A 138 -10.29 -19.26 33.41
C GLY A 138 -10.45 -19.42 31.89
N VAL A 139 -10.66 -18.33 31.14
CA VAL A 139 -10.80 -18.32 29.67
C VAL A 139 -10.25 -16.98 29.16
N ASN A 140 -9.68 -16.97 27.95
CA ASN A 140 -9.34 -15.74 27.24
C ASN A 140 -10.58 -15.19 26.52
N TYR A 141 -10.89 -13.90 26.70
CA TYR A 141 -12.04 -13.24 26.08
C TYR A 141 -11.57 -12.18 25.10
N ASN A 142 -12.15 -12.17 23.90
CA ASN A 142 -11.98 -11.06 22.95
C ASN A 142 -13.05 -9.99 23.18
N VAL A 143 -12.77 -8.75 22.82
CA VAL A 143 -13.76 -7.67 22.80
C VAL A 143 -13.73 -6.89 21.50
N GLU A 144 -14.90 -6.57 20.98
CA GLU A 144 -15.09 -5.78 19.77
C GLU A 144 -15.95 -4.53 20.02
N VAL A 145 -15.80 -3.51 19.18
CA VAL A 145 -16.59 -2.26 19.24
C VAL A 145 -17.55 -2.16 18.05
N ILE A 146 -18.85 -2.19 18.33
CA ILE A 146 -19.89 -1.79 17.36
C ILE A 146 -20.15 -0.29 17.47
N THR A 147 -20.18 0.39 16.32
CA THR A 147 -20.44 1.83 16.24
C THR A 147 -21.88 2.16 15.80
N PRO A 148 -22.32 3.43 15.88
CA PRO A 148 -23.63 3.87 15.38
C PRO A 148 -23.91 3.54 13.92
N ARG A 149 -22.88 3.18 13.15
CA ARG A 149 -22.97 2.79 11.74
C ARG A 149 -23.31 1.31 11.54
N TYR A 150 -23.51 0.56 12.63
CA TYR A 150 -23.75 -0.88 12.62
C TYR A 150 -22.59 -1.60 11.92
N SER A 151 -21.38 -1.35 12.42
CA SER A 151 -20.09 -1.85 11.91
C SER A 151 -19.18 -2.14 13.10
N LEU A 152 -18.42 -3.24 13.02
CA LEU A 152 -17.32 -3.55 13.95
C LEU A 152 -16.12 -2.71 13.53
N GLU A 153 -15.54 -1.92 14.42
CA GLU A 153 -14.52 -0.94 14.02
C GLU A 153 -13.25 -0.98 14.89
N ALA A 154 -13.21 -1.87 15.88
CA ALA A 154 -12.04 -2.18 16.68
C ALA A 154 -12.21 -3.56 17.33
N THR A 155 -11.12 -4.30 17.46
CA THR A 155 -11.08 -5.62 18.10
C THR A 155 -9.80 -5.77 18.90
N ASP A 156 -9.89 -6.45 20.03
CA ASP A 156 -8.78 -6.99 20.81
C ASP A 156 -9.03 -8.49 20.95
N TRP A 157 -8.22 -9.27 20.23
CA TRP A 157 -8.34 -10.72 20.11
C TRP A 157 -7.03 -11.46 20.36
N TRP A 158 -5.88 -10.77 20.38
CA TRP A 158 -4.61 -11.40 20.65
C TRP A 158 -4.64 -12.06 22.06
N PRO A 159 -4.21 -13.33 22.19
CA PRO A 159 -4.31 -14.07 23.42
C PRO A 159 -3.12 -13.83 24.34
N ASP A 160 -3.42 -13.63 25.61
CA ASP A 160 -2.50 -13.87 26.72
C ASP A 160 -2.84 -15.20 27.38
N GLU A 161 -2.60 -16.30 26.67
CA GLU A 161 -2.73 -17.62 27.30
C GLU A 161 -1.55 -17.86 28.26
N GLY A 162 -1.81 -17.73 29.56
CA GLY A 162 -1.39 -18.81 30.45
C GLY A 162 -0.55 -18.51 31.70
N HIS A 163 -0.55 -17.33 32.30
CA HIS A 163 0.16 -17.12 33.58
C HIS A 163 -0.65 -16.38 34.65
N GLY A 164 -1.64 -17.04 35.25
CA GLY A 164 -1.99 -17.01 36.69
C GLY A 164 -2.22 -15.68 37.45
N GLU A 165 -2.03 -14.53 36.85
CA GLU A 165 -2.19 -13.19 37.39
C GLU A 165 -3.20 -12.41 36.51
N GLU A 166 -3.79 -11.35 37.07
CA GLU A 166 -4.78 -10.50 36.40
C GLU A 166 -4.11 -9.81 35.20
N ILE A 167 -4.30 -10.31 33.99
CA ILE A 167 -3.84 -9.64 32.76
C ILE A 167 -5.01 -8.85 32.18
N ALA A 168 -4.79 -7.55 31.99
CA ALA A 168 -5.77 -6.62 31.45
C ALA A 168 -5.56 -6.53 29.94
N LYS A 169 -6.66 -6.71 29.19
CA LYS A 169 -6.75 -6.33 27.77
C LYS A 169 -7.12 -4.87 27.73
N ASP A 170 -6.27 -3.98 27.20
CA ASP A 170 -6.45 -2.54 27.29
C ASP A 170 -5.97 -1.75 26.05
N ASP A 171 -5.76 -2.40 24.90
CA ASP A 171 -5.13 -1.76 23.75
C ASP A 171 -6.11 -1.03 22.81
N ILE A 172 -7.43 -1.23 22.98
CA ILE A 172 -8.45 -0.56 22.15
C ILE A 172 -8.60 0.90 22.57
N TRP A 173 -8.10 1.79 21.70
CA TRP A 173 -8.35 3.23 21.72
C TRP A 173 -9.13 3.65 20.47
N HIS A 174 -10.46 3.60 20.55
CA HIS A 174 -11.34 3.82 19.40
C HIS A 174 -11.96 5.23 19.38
N PRO A 175 -11.82 6.01 18.29
CA PRO A 175 -12.41 7.35 18.21
C PRO A 175 -13.94 7.28 18.15
N ILE A 176 -14.60 8.20 18.86
CA ILE A 176 -16.06 8.38 18.78
C ILE A 176 -16.37 9.15 17.49
N GLN A 177 -16.46 8.42 16.38
CA GLN A 177 -16.67 8.94 15.02
C GLN A 177 -17.92 9.86 14.98
N ILE A 178 -19.07 9.31 15.40
CA ILE A 178 -20.36 10.00 15.48
C ILE A 178 -20.96 9.79 16.89
N PRO A 179 -21.56 10.82 17.51
CA PRO A 179 -22.32 10.64 18.75
C PRO A 179 -23.55 9.74 18.53
N GLY A 180 -23.76 8.73 19.38
CA GLY A 180 -24.81 7.75 19.15
C GLY A 180 -24.74 6.52 20.07
N PRO A 181 -25.44 5.44 19.71
CA PRO A 181 -25.33 4.15 20.39
C PRO A 181 -24.03 3.46 19.98
N TYR A 182 -23.22 3.09 20.96
CA TYR A 182 -22.09 2.18 20.81
C TYR A 182 -22.40 0.89 21.54
N GLY A 183 -21.75 -0.19 21.13
CA GLY A 183 -21.84 -1.50 21.76
C GLY A 183 -20.46 -2.12 21.91
N LEU A 184 -20.24 -2.83 23.01
CA LEU A 184 -19.07 -3.68 23.19
C LEU A 184 -19.52 -5.14 23.13
N ILE A 185 -18.83 -5.95 22.31
CA ILE A 185 -19.12 -7.37 22.13
C ILE A 185 -17.98 -8.20 22.75
N PRO A 186 -18.17 -8.80 23.92
CA PRO A 186 -17.29 -9.87 24.36
C PRO A 186 -17.57 -11.16 23.58
N SER A 187 -16.54 -11.97 23.36
CA SER A 187 -16.64 -13.29 22.71
C SER A 187 -17.66 -14.25 23.35
N SER A 188 -17.91 -14.13 24.66
CA SER A 188 -18.92 -14.91 25.39
C SER A 188 -19.24 -14.29 26.77
N GLN A 189 -20.28 -14.79 27.45
CA GLN A 189 -20.54 -14.48 28.86
C GLN A 189 -19.47 -15.10 29.76
N GLY A 190 -19.08 -14.41 30.83
CA GLY A 190 -17.96 -14.85 31.66
C GLY A 190 -17.74 -14.07 32.95
N ASP A 191 -16.74 -14.51 33.72
CA ASP A 191 -16.24 -13.80 34.90
C ASP A 191 -15.11 -12.86 34.48
N PHE A 192 -15.50 -11.65 34.07
CA PHE A 192 -14.62 -10.53 33.73
C PHE A 192 -15.34 -9.20 34.03
N LEU A 193 -14.55 -8.13 34.20
CA LEU A 193 -15.03 -6.76 34.22
C LEU A 193 -14.75 -6.11 32.86
N LEU A 194 -15.80 -5.66 32.20
CA LEU A 194 -15.69 -4.88 30.96
C LEU A 194 -15.85 -3.40 31.30
N SER A 195 -14.85 -2.61 30.94
CA SER A 195 -14.81 -1.16 31.15
C SER A 195 -14.65 -0.42 29.83
N ALA A 196 -15.28 0.75 29.74
CA ALA A 196 -15.07 1.73 28.68
C ALA A 196 -14.88 3.11 29.30
N THR A 197 -13.66 3.62 29.20
CA THR A 197 -13.28 4.95 29.66
C THR A 197 -13.41 5.95 28.52
N LEU A 198 -14.38 6.85 28.62
CA LEU A 198 -14.63 7.89 27.63
C LEU A 198 -13.82 9.14 27.95
N TYR A 199 -13.04 9.64 26.99
CA TYR A 199 -12.26 10.88 27.11
C TYR A 199 -12.91 12.04 26.36
N SER A 200 -12.91 13.22 26.97
CA SER A 200 -13.44 14.45 26.35
C SER A 200 -12.62 14.91 25.16
N CYS A 201 -13.25 15.63 24.23
CA CYS A 201 -12.59 16.14 23.03
C CYS A 201 -13.02 17.55 22.64
N ASP A 202 -12.26 18.14 21.71
CA ASP A 202 -12.73 19.24 20.87
C ASP A 202 -13.02 18.73 19.46
N ARG A 203 -14.06 19.29 18.82
CA ARG A 203 -14.48 18.92 17.45
C ARG A 203 -14.53 20.16 16.57
N TYR A 204 -13.86 20.07 15.43
CA TYR A 204 -13.78 21.14 14.43
C TYR A 204 -14.43 20.68 13.13
N ARG A 205 -15.26 21.52 12.52
CA ARG A 205 -15.97 21.22 11.28
C ARG A 205 -15.28 21.95 10.14
N ILE A 206 -14.80 21.21 9.15
CA ILE A 206 -13.99 21.73 8.06
C ILE A 206 -14.69 21.42 6.73
N PRO A 207 -15.17 22.43 5.99
CA PRO A 207 -15.74 22.21 4.66
C PRO A 207 -14.63 21.90 3.66
N VAL A 208 -14.85 20.92 2.80
CA VAL A 208 -13.99 20.56 1.69
C VAL A 208 -14.87 20.42 0.45
N ASP A 209 -14.56 21.19 -0.59
CA ASP A 209 -15.38 21.24 -1.82
C ASP A 209 -14.70 20.57 -3.01
N ASN A 210 -13.37 20.68 -3.12
CA ASN A 210 -12.59 20.11 -4.22
C ASN A 210 -12.07 18.71 -3.84
N PRO A 211 -12.47 17.63 -4.52
CA PRO A 211 -11.92 16.29 -4.30
C PRO A 211 -10.51 16.11 -4.88
N GLU A 212 -10.04 16.95 -5.79
CA GLU A 212 -8.64 16.94 -6.28
C GLU A 212 -7.75 17.77 -5.35
N SER A 213 -7.75 17.40 -4.08
CA SER A 213 -7.00 18.11 -3.04
C SER A 213 -6.51 17.19 -1.94
N LYS A 214 -5.75 17.75 -0.99
CA LYS A 214 -5.42 17.14 0.29
C LYS A 214 -5.90 18.03 1.43
N LEU A 215 -6.57 17.44 2.42
CA LEU A 215 -6.85 18.08 3.69
C LEU A 215 -5.78 17.67 4.70
N SER A 216 -5.04 18.65 5.23
CA SER A 216 -4.06 18.47 6.30
C SER A 216 -4.54 19.21 7.55
N VAL A 217 -4.58 18.53 8.69
CA VAL A 217 -4.93 19.13 9.99
C VAL A 217 -3.78 18.88 10.97
N THR A 218 -3.16 19.97 11.40
CA THR A 218 -2.02 19.96 12.32
C THR A 218 -2.43 20.54 13.66
N ILE A 219 -1.99 19.91 14.74
CA ILE A 219 -2.01 20.48 16.08
C ILE A 219 -0.59 20.70 16.59
N GLU A 220 -0.42 21.76 17.37
CA GLU A 220 0.85 22.10 18.01
C GLU A 220 0.65 22.43 19.48
N THR A 221 1.53 21.93 20.35
CA THR A 221 1.58 22.23 21.79
C THR A 221 2.95 22.78 22.18
N ASP A 222 2.99 23.57 23.26
CA ASP A 222 4.25 24.13 23.77
C ASP A 222 5.14 23.06 24.43
N GLU A 223 4.54 22.02 24.99
CA GLU A 223 5.20 20.90 25.67
C GLU A 223 4.72 19.57 25.07
N PRO A 224 5.54 18.51 25.07
CA PRO A 224 5.13 17.19 24.59
C PRO A 224 3.85 16.69 25.26
N SER A 225 2.93 16.17 24.45
CA SER A 225 1.64 15.63 24.90
C SER A 225 1.20 14.42 24.08
N TYR A 226 0.15 13.76 24.51
CA TYR A 226 -0.50 12.68 23.75
C TYR A 226 -1.72 13.16 22.97
N LEU A 227 -1.80 14.46 22.64
CA LEU A 227 -2.89 14.97 21.81
C LEU A 227 -2.80 14.42 20.39
N TRP A 228 -3.92 13.98 19.86
CA TRP A 228 -4.03 13.32 18.58
C TRP A 228 -5.21 13.88 17.80
N VAL A 229 -5.16 13.81 16.47
CA VAL A 229 -6.25 14.25 15.60
C VAL A 229 -6.78 13.10 14.78
N TYR A 230 -8.09 12.85 14.85
CA TYR A 230 -8.80 11.98 13.91
C TYR A 230 -9.59 12.81 12.91
N LEU A 231 -9.53 12.43 11.63
CA LEU A 231 -10.39 13.00 10.59
C LEU A 231 -11.52 12.03 10.28
N ILE A 232 -12.74 12.51 10.52
CA ILE A 232 -13.98 11.80 10.20
C ILE A 232 -14.61 12.46 8.98
N ASP A 233 -14.88 11.68 7.95
CA ASP A 233 -15.48 12.18 6.71
C ASP A 233 -16.97 12.56 6.89
N PRO A 234 -17.61 13.14 5.85
CA PRO A 234 -19.03 13.50 5.91
C PRO A 234 -19.99 12.31 6.09
N ARG A 235 -19.54 11.07 5.81
CA ARG A 235 -20.29 9.81 5.93
C ARG A 235 -20.05 9.11 7.29
N GLY A 236 -19.14 9.63 8.11
CA GLY A 236 -18.81 9.06 9.41
C GLY A 236 -17.67 8.04 9.40
N ASN A 237 -16.90 7.91 8.31
CA ASN A 237 -15.73 7.03 8.28
C ASN A 237 -14.50 7.68 8.91
N ILE A 238 -13.66 6.89 9.58
CA ILE A 238 -12.29 7.31 9.90
C ILE A 238 -11.49 7.30 8.59
N VAL A 239 -10.91 8.44 8.23
CA VAL A 239 -10.07 8.55 7.02
C VAL A 239 -8.62 8.89 7.32
N ALA A 240 -8.34 9.38 8.53
CA ALA A 240 -7.01 9.66 9.03
C ALA A 240 -7.01 9.71 10.58
N PRO A 241 -5.86 9.47 11.23
CA PRO A 241 -4.60 9.05 10.63
C PRO A 241 -4.57 7.53 10.43
N PRO A 242 -3.73 7.02 9.52
CA PRO A 242 -3.47 5.59 9.41
C PRO A 242 -2.82 5.06 10.69
N LEU A 243 -3.23 3.88 11.15
CA LEU A 243 -2.48 3.15 12.17
C LEU A 243 -1.23 2.54 11.51
N PRO A 244 -0.07 2.58 12.18
CA PRO A 244 1.14 1.98 11.64
C PRO A 244 1.04 0.46 11.64
N SER A 245 1.68 -0.18 10.66
CA SER A 245 1.77 -1.64 10.58
C SER A 245 2.61 -2.25 11.70
N TRP A 246 3.50 -1.47 12.32
CA TRP A 246 4.30 -1.87 13.48
C TRP A 246 3.86 -1.07 14.71
N SER A 247 3.86 -1.68 15.90
CA SER A 247 3.41 -1.10 17.17
C SER A 247 4.24 0.10 17.61
N GLY A 248 5.46 0.24 17.10
CA GLY A 248 6.42 1.23 17.58
C GLY A 248 7.35 0.71 18.67
N ALA A 249 7.11 -0.50 19.18
CA ALA A 249 8.01 -1.17 20.12
C ALA A 249 9.41 -1.41 19.52
N GLU A 250 10.43 -1.55 20.36
CA GLU A 250 11.79 -1.83 19.88
C GLU A 250 11.85 -3.23 19.24
N VAL A 251 12.25 -3.30 17.97
CA VAL A 251 12.40 -4.60 17.27
C VAL A 251 13.53 -5.42 17.94
N PRO A 252 13.22 -6.60 18.53
CA PRO A 252 14.22 -7.43 19.21
C PRO A 252 15.35 -7.89 18.28
N PRO A 253 16.53 -8.28 18.78
CA PRO A 253 17.62 -8.83 17.96
C PRO A 253 17.22 -10.06 17.11
N PRO A 254 17.98 -10.41 16.05
CA PRO A 254 17.69 -11.59 15.24
C PRO A 254 17.54 -12.86 16.08
N LYS A 255 16.58 -13.71 15.73
CA LYS A 255 16.24 -14.97 16.42
C LYS A 255 15.58 -14.81 17.81
N VAL A 256 15.22 -13.57 18.20
CA VAL A 256 14.31 -13.28 19.32
C VAL A 256 12.95 -12.91 18.74
N MET A 257 11.90 -13.58 19.20
CA MET A 257 10.55 -13.41 18.67
C MET A 257 9.83 -12.30 19.46
N PRO A 258 9.31 -11.26 18.80
CA PRO A 258 8.50 -10.24 19.47
C PRO A 258 7.19 -10.83 19.96
N GLY A 259 6.79 -10.50 21.18
CA GLY A 259 5.56 -10.97 21.83
C GLY A 259 5.47 -12.49 21.96
N ASN A 260 6.50 -13.12 22.53
CA ASN A 260 6.62 -14.57 22.71
C ASN A 260 6.33 -14.98 24.15
N VAL A 261 5.33 -15.86 24.33
CA VAL A 261 4.88 -16.38 25.64
C VAL A 261 5.98 -17.05 26.47
N SER A 262 6.87 -17.80 25.83
CA SER A 262 7.99 -18.43 26.53
C SER A 262 9.04 -17.43 27.03
N GLN A 263 9.02 -16.20 26.49
CA GLN A 263 9.95 -15.12 26.83
C GLN A 263 9.33 -14.10 27.79
N GLY A 264 8.00 -14.08 27.94
CA GLY A 264 7.28 -13.20 28.86
C GLY A 264 7.34 -11.72 28.44
N ASN A 265 7.29 -11.45 27.13
CA ASN A 265 7.36 -10.12 26.55
C ASN A 265 6.14 -9.76 25.67
N GLU A 266 5.02 -10.46 25.79
CA GLU A 266 3.77 -10.25 25.03
C GLU A 266 3.28 -8.81 25.12
N GLY A 267 3.15 -8.29 26.34
CA GLY A 267 2.67 -6.94 26.62
C GLY A 267 3.57 -5.79 26.14
N GLU A 268 4.76 -6.08 25.60
CA GLU A 268 5.59 -5.05 24.95
C GLU A 268 5.16 -4.81 23.50
N PHE A 269 4.36 -5.70 22.91
CA PHE A 269 4.11 -5.78 21.46
C PHE A 269 2.63 -5.93 21.08
N ASP A 270 1.71 -5.87 22.04
CA ASP A 270 0.27 -6.06 21.87
C ASP A 270 -0.53 -4.75 21.70
N HIS A 271 0.13 -3.59 21.78
CA HIS A 271 -0.53 -2.29 21.64
C HIS A 271 0.30 -1.31 20.81
N LEU A 272 -0.34 -0.23 20.35
CA LEU A 272 0.38 0.88 19.71
C LEU A 272 1.12 1.71 20.77
N VAL A 273 2.45 1.76 20.66
CA VAL A 273 3.30 2.65 21.45
C VAL A 273 3.25 4.05 20.85
N VAL A 274 2.73 5.00 21.61
CA VAL A 274 2.68 6.42 21.24
C VAL A 274 3.66 7.22 22.09
N GLU A 275 4.60 7.89 21.43
CA GLU A 275 5.50 8.84 22.10
C GLU A 275 4.83 10.22 22.23
N PRO A 276 5.05 10.94 23.36
CA PRO A 276 4.54 12.29 23.51
C PRO A 276 5.25 13.23 22.51
N HIS A 277 4.48 14.13 21.92
CA HIS A 277 4.96 14.99 20.84
C HIS A 277 4.39 16.40 20.96
N THR A 278 5.07 17.36 20.34
CA THR A 278 4.65 18.76 20.28
C THR A 278 3.85 19.07 19.01
N THR A 279 3.90 18.19 18.00
CA THR A 279 3.22 18.38 16.72
C THR A 279 2.64 17.07 16.23
N PHE A 280 1.38 17.10 15.79
CA PHE A 280 0.72 15.97 15.15
C PHE A 280 -0.05 16.43 13.93
N THR A 281 0.09 15.72 12.81
CA THR A 281 -0.65 16.01 11.59
C THR A 281 -1.43 14.78 11.14
N ALA A 282 -2.72 14.97 10.86
CA ALA A 282 -3.55 13.99 10.18
C ALA A 282 -3.88 14.51 8.77
N GLU A 283 -3.70 13.67 7.76
CA GLU A 283 -3.89 14.04 6.35
C GLU A 283 -4.79 13.04 5.62
N VAL A 284 -5.61 13.56 4.70
CA VAL A 284 -6.38 12.75 3.76
C VAL A 284 -6.28 13.36 2.37
N SER A 285 -5.75 12.58 1.44
CA SER A 285 -5.72 12.89 0.01
C SER A 285 -7.03 12.51 -0.66
N TYR A 286 -7.33 13.17 -1.77
CA TYR A 286 -8.56 12.99 -2.55
C TYR A 286 -9.84 12.87 -1.70
N PRO A 287 -10.12 13.86 -0.83
CA PRO A 287 -11.23 13.82 0.09
C PRO A 287 -12.58 13.82 -0.64
N LEU A 288 -13.57 13.16 -0.06
CA LEU A 288 -14.96 13.27 -0.48
C LEU A 288 -15.47 14.69 -0.20
N PRO A 289 -16.12 15.39 -1.15
CA PRO A 289 -16.71 16.70 -0.88
C PRO A 289 -17.73 16.67 0.28
N GLY A 290 -17.65 17.64 1.17
CA GLY A 290 -18.54 17.81 2.32
C GLY A 290 -17.84 18.35 3.56
N THR A 291 -18.52 18.24 4.71
CA THR A 291 -17.96 18.73 5.99
C THR A 291 -17.31 17.62 6.80
N TYR A 292 -15.99 17.67 6.87
CA TYR A 292 -15.16 16.82 7.73
C TYR A 292 -15.27 17.24 9.20
N THR A 293 -15.00 16.29 10.09
CA THR A 293 -14.82 16.55 11.52
C THR A 293 -13.41 16.18 11.94
N ALA A 294 -12.61 17.16 12.34
CA ALA A 294 -11.38 16.90 13.08
C ALA A 294 -11.71 16.76 14.57
N ILE A 295 -11.30 15.65 15.17
CA ILE A 295 -11.52 15.34 16.59
C ILE A 295 -10.16 15.38 17.30
N VAL A 296 -9.97 16.35 18.19
CA VAL A 296 -8.75 16.47 19.01
C VAL A 296 -8.98 15.80 20.36
N VAL A 297 -8.17 14.78 20.66
CA VAL A 297 -8.33 13.89 21.82
C VAL A 297 -6.97 13.48 22.40
N PRO A 298 -6.90 13.07 23.68
CA PRO A 298 -5.78 12.25 24.15
C PRO A 298 -5.79 10.86 23.49
N ARG A 299 -4.63 10.37 23.04
CA ARG A 299 -4.46 8.98 22.57
C ARG A 299 -3.95 8.03 23.66
N GLU A 300 -3.55 8.57 24.81
CA GLU A 300 -3.12 7.84 26.00
C GLU A 300 -3.81 8.41 27.24
N ASP A 301 -3.71 7.69 28.35
CA ASP A 301 -4.21 8.13 29.64
C ASP A 301 -3.66 9.50 30.03
N MET A 302 -4.56 10.48 30.10
CA MET A 302 -4.19 11.87 30.29
C MET A 302 -5.20 12.58 31.19
N SER A 303 -4.73 13.57 31.94
CA SER A 303 -5.57 14.38 32.83
C SER A 303 -5.13 15.85 32.82
N GLY A 304 -5.99 16.72 33.34
CA GLY A 304 -5.71 18.15 33.41
C GLY A 304 -6.11 18.91 32.15
N SER A 305 -5.36 19.96 31.83
CA SER A 305 -5.67 20.88 30.73
C SER A 305 -4.46 21.04 29.81
N ILE A 306 -4.67 20.94 28.50
CA ILE A 306 -3.62 21.11 27.49
C ILE A 306 -4.03 22.20 26.51
N SER A 307 -3.19 23.21 26.37
CA SER A 307 -3.33 24.25 25.36
C SER A 307 -2.66 23.81 24.07
N TYR A 308 -3.31 24.04 22.94
CA TYR A 308 -2.82 23.70 21.62
C TYR A 308 -3.29 24.71 20.58
N ASN A 309 -2.57 24.81 19.47
CA ASN A 309 -3.01 25.46 18.25
C ASN A 309 -3.44 24.40 17.26
N ILE A 310 -4.57 24.60 16.58
CA ILE A 310 -4.99 23.76 15.46
C ILE A 310 -4.98 24.59 14.18
N LYS A 311 -4.46 24.01 13.11
CA LYS A 311 -4.45 24.55 11.76
C LYS A 311 -5.01 23.50 10.80
N ALA A 312 -5.85 23.91 9.85
CA ALA A 312 -6.27 23.07 8.73
C ALA A 312 -6.03 23.78 7.40
N GLU A 313 -5.44 23.06 6.46
CA GLU A 313 -5.11 23.52 5.11
C GLU A 313 -5.71 22.59 4.07
N ILE A 314 -6.20 23.18 2.98
CA ILE A 314 -6.56 22.46 1.76
C ILE A 314 -5.49 22.77 0.73
N HIS A 315 -4.86 21.72 0.22
CA HIS A 315 -3.85 21.76 -0.85
C HIS A 315 -4.52 21.30 -2.13
N ASP A 316 -4.84 22.23 -3.02
CA ASP A 316 -5.45 21.95 -4.33
C ASP A 316 -4.35 21.55 -5.32
N PHE A 317 -4.39 20.31 -5.78
CA PHE A 317 -3.32 19.73 -6.59
C PHE A 317 -3.24 20.37 -7.98
N ASN A 318 -4.32 20.93 -8.52
CA ASN A 318 -4.37 21.42 -9.90
C ASN A 318 -4.71 22.91 -10.03
N ALA A 319 -4.64 23.68 -8.94
CA ALA A 319 -4.90 25.12 -8.95
C ALA A 319 -4.08 25.90 -10.00
N ASN A 320 -2.86 25.44 -10.28
CA ASN A 320 -1.94 26.02 -11.27
C ASN A 320 -1.62 25.06 -12.42
N SER A 321 -2.55 24.17 -12.79
CA SER A 321 -2.39 23.17 -13.86
C SER A 321 -1.26 22.16 -13.63
N ARG A 322 -0.83 21.96 -12.38
CA ARG A 322 0.29 21.08 -12.03
C ARG A 322 0.03 19.61 -12.41
N VAL A 323 -1.17 19.10 -12.15
CA VAL A 323 -1.57 17.74 -12.58
C VAL A 323 -1.62 17.64 -14.10
N ASP A 324 -2.15 18.67 -14.77
CA ASP A 324 -2.24 18.72 -16.23
C ASP A 324 -0.86 18.68 -16.90
N TYR A 325 0.11 19.43 -16.39
CA TYR A 325 1.49 19.40 -16.89
C TYR A 325 2.17 18.05 -16.63
N ALA A 326 2.00 17.47 -15.43
CA ALA A 326 2.56 16.16 -15.10
C ALA A 326 2.00 15.05 -16.01
N LEU A 327 0.68 15.04 -16.23
CA LEU A 327 0.01 14.10 -17.13
C LEU A 327 0.47 14.30 -18.59
N ALA A 328 0.60 15.55 -19.05
CA ALA A 328 1.06 15.85 -20.41
C ALA A 328 2.50 15.36 -20.61
N ALA A 329 3.40 15.63 -19.66
CA ALA A 329 4.79 15.19 -19.71
C ALA A 329 4.91 13.65 -19.70
N ALA A 330 4.20 12.96 -18.80
CA ALA A 330 4.24 11.51 -18.70
C ALA A 330 3.70 10.82 -19.96
N ASN A 331 2.55 11.27 -20.47
CA ASN A 331 2.00 10.71 -21.71
C ASN A 331 2.80 11.14 -22.95
N GLY A 332 3.44 12.32 -22.92
CA GLY A 332 4.38 12.77 -23.94
C GLY A 332 5.60 11.86 -24.04
N ALA A 333 6.12 11.39 -22.90
CA ALA A 333 7.20 10.41 -22.86
C ALA A 333 6.79 9.06 -23.45
N VAL A 334 5.56 8.60 -23.19
CA VAL A 334 5.00 7.38 -23.82
C VAL A 334 4.89 7.55 -25.33
N GLU A 335 4.27 8.63 -25.79
CA GLU A 335 4.11 8.96 -27.22
C GLU A 335 5.46 9.06 -27.93
N ALA A 336 6.43 9.77 -27.34
CA ALA A 336 7.77 9.92 -27.90
C ALA A 336 8.50 8.57 -28.00
N SER A 337 8.39 7.73 -26.96
CA SER A 337 8.97 6.40 -26.92
C SER A 337 8.38 5.48 -27.99
N LEU A 338 7.05 5.50 -28.14
CA LEU A 338 6.36 4.74 -29.18
C LEU A 338 6.68 5.29 -30.57
N LYS A 339 6.80 6.59 -30.78
CA LYS A 339 7.19 7.15 -32.08
C LYS A 339 8.67 6.94 -32.43
N HIS A 340 9.50 6.64 -31.42
CA HIS A 340 10.96 6.73 -31.52
C HIS A 340 11.43 8.13 -31.94
N ALA A 341 10.79 9.15 -31.34
CA ALA A 341 10.99 10.57 -31.62
C ALA A 341 11.51 11.30 -30.36
N PRO A 342 12.19 12.44 -30.51
CA PRO A 342 12.60 13.26 -29.36
C PRO A 342 11.38 13.84 -28.62
N LEU A 343 11.42 13.77 -27.29
CA LEU A 343 10.56 14.55 -26.39
C LEU A 343 11.26 15.86 -26.06
N LEU A 344 10.56 16.98 -26.22
CA LEU A 344 11.07 18.32 -25.92
C LEU A 344 10.07 19.10 -25.06
N TYR A 345 10.58 20.04 -24.27
CA TYR A 345 9.76 20.86 -23.37
C TYR A 345 9.67 22.31 -23.85
N THR A 346 8.53 22.95 -23.62
CA THR A 346 8.35 24.41 -23.70
C THR A 346 8.18 24.99 -22.31
N SER A 347 8.17 26.32 -22.15
CA SER A 347 7.59 26.93 -20.94
C SER A 347 6.10 27.18 -21.15
N SER A 348 5.38 27.54 -20.07
CA SER A 348 3.98 28.00 -20.18
C SER A 348 3.84 29.31 -20.96
N ASP A 349 4.93 30.08 -21.03
CA ASP A 349 4.95 31.44 -21.61
C ASP A 349 5.44 31.49 -23.07
N GLY A 350 5.94 30.38 -23.62
CA GLY A 350 6.43 30.32 -25.00
C GLY A 350 7.42 29.18 -25.27
N VAL A 351 7.96 29.14 -26.49
CA VAL A 351 8.93 28.12 -26.91
C VAL A 351 10.37 28.58 -26.60
N PRO A 352 11.10 27.91 -25.68
CA PRO A 352 12.47 28.29 -25.34
C PRO A 352 13.45 28.14 -26.51
N GLU A 353 14.54 28.92 -26.48
CA GLU A 353 15.58 28.88 -27.53
C GLU A 353 16.21 27.49 -27.68
N ALA A 354 16.44 26.77 -26.58
CA ALA A 354 16.99 25.41 -26.61
C ALA A 354 16.08 24.44 -27.38
N THR A 355 14.77 24.53 -27.15
CA THR A 355 13.74 23.73 -27.82
C THR A 355 13.67 24.06 -29.31
N LEU A 356 13.61 25.34 -29.67
CA LEU A 356 13.63 25.77 -31.07
C LEU A 356 14.91 25.35 -31.79
N ARG A 357 16.05 25.44 -31.12
CA ARG A 357 17.35 25.00 -31.65
C ARG A 357 17.31 23.51 -31.97
N ALA A 358 16.89 22.66 -31.02
CA ALA A 358 16.81 21.22 -31.20
C ALA A 358 15.85 20.84 -32.34
N LEU A 359 14.65 21.41 -32.37
CA LEU A 359 13.66 21.19 -33.45
C LEU A 359 14.25 21.51 -34.83
N ASN A 360 14.96 22.63 -34.95
CA ASN A 360 15.56 23.06 -36.21
C ASN A 360 16.77 22.20 -36.61
N ASN A 361 17.67 21.90 -35.67
CA ASN A 361 18.87 21.10 -35.91
C ASN A 361 18.53 19.67 -36.34
N LEU A 362 17.49 19.08 -35.74
CA LEU A 362 17.01 17.75 -36.08
C LEU A 362 16.19 17.73 -37.38
N GLY A 363 15.77 18.90 -37.89
CA GLY A 363 14.99 19.01 -39.12
C GLY A 363 13.51 18.65 -38.96
N VAL A 364 12.96 18.82 -37.76
CA VAL A 364 11.58 18.48 -37.43
C VAL A 364 10.60 19.25 -38.31
N LYS A 365 9.53 18.57 -38.74
CA LYS A 365 8.44 19.13 -39.54
C LYS A 365 7.08 18.96 -38.90
N LYS A 366 6.86 17.83 -38.22
CA LYS A 366 5.62 17.53 -37.51
C LYS A 366 5.86 17.53 -36.00
N ILE A 367 4.95 18.13 -35.24
CA ILE A 367 4.96 18.13 -33.79
C ILE A 367 3.67 17.50 -33.27
N THR A 368 3.79 16.56 -32.34
CA THR A 368 2.66 16.15 -31.48
C THR A 368 2.76 16.98 -30.21
N PHE A 369 1.82 17.90 -29.97
CA PHE A 369 1.80 18.76 -28.79
C PHE A 369 0.74 18.25 -27.80
N ILE A 370 1.14 17.78 -26.63
CA ILE A 370 0.21 17.31 -25.60
C ILE A 370 0.03 18.42 -24.57
N ASP A 371 -1.21 18.87 -24.39
CA ASP A 371 -1.52 20.07 -23.61
C ASP A 371 -2.91 20.00 -22.99
N PHE A 372 -2.96 19.50 -21.75
CA PHE A 372 -4.18 19.44 -20.96
C PHE A 372 -4.51 20.78 -20.27
N ALA A 373 -3.51 21.66 -20.12
CA ALA A 373 -3.62 22.93 -19.40
C ALA A 373 -4.12 24.10 -20.27
N GLY A 374 -4.22 23.93 -21.59
CA GLY A 374 -4.79 24.95 -22.49
C GLY A 374 -3.84 26.10 -22.84
N ASN A 375 -2.60 25.78 -23.19
CA ASN A 375 -1.53 26.71 -23.55
C ASN A 375 -1.62 27.19 -25.02
N ASP A 376 -2.69 27.93 -25.35
CA ASP A 376 -2.97 28.38 -26.72
C ASP A 376 -1.84 29.20 -27.34
N ALA A 377 -1.19 30.07 -26.57
CA ALA A 377 -0.08 30.90 -27.07
C ALA A 377 1.12 30.06 -27.53
N VAL A 378 1.46 29.01 -26.77
CA VAL A 378 2.52 28.06 -27.12
C VAL A 378 2.12 27.26 -28.37
N ALA A 379 0.88 26.79 -28.43
CA ALA A 379 0.37 26.06 -29.60
C ALA A 379 0.43 26.90 -30.88
N GLU A 380 0.06 28.19 -30.82
CA GLU A 380 0.14 29.13 -31.94
C GLU A 380 1.59 29.39 -32.38
N GLU A 381 2.52 29.54 -31.43
CA GLU A 381 3.94 29.73 -31.72
C GLU A 381 4.56 28.52 -32.43
N LEU A 382 4.23 27.30 -31.97
CA LEU A 382 4.65 26.06 -32.64
C LEU A 382 4.02 25.94 -34.04
N ALA A 383 2.71 26.19 -34.17
CA ALA A 383 1.99 26.08 -35.44
C ALA A 383 2.44 27.10 -36.51
N ALA A 384 3.08 28.20 -36.10
CA ALA A 384 3.65 29.16 -37.03
C ALA A 384 4.82 28.59 -37.86
N ASN A 385 5.51 27.57 -37.34
CA ASN A 385 6.74 27.02 -37.94
C ASN A 385 6.67 25.52 -38.25
N PHE A 386 5.74 24.79 -37.64
CA PHE A 386 5.64 23.33 -37.73
C PHE A 386 4.19 22.87 -38.01
N GLU A 387 4.03 21.66 -38.55
CA GLU A 387 2.73 20.99 -38.60
C GLU A 387 2.41 20.43 -37.21
N VAL A 388 1.44 21.02 -36.52
CA VAL A 388 1.11 20.65 -35.12
C VAL A 388 -0.16 19.81 -35.06
N GLU A 389 -0.04 18.63 -34.45
CA GLU A 389 -1.13 17.80 -33.97
C GLU A 389 -1.25 18.03 -32.45
N ARG A 390 -2.28 18.74 -32.00
CA ARG A 390 -2.48 19.06 -30.58
C ARG A 390 -3.46 18.08 -29.95
N LEU A 391 -3.04 17.41 -28.88
CA LEU A 391 -3.85 16.51 -28.06
C LEU A 391 -4.18 17.20 -26.74
N THR A 392 -5.46 17.35 -26.44
CA THR A 392 -5.97 18.18 -25.33
C THR A 392 -6.77 17.40 -24.29
N THR A 393 -7.00 16.10 -24.54
CA THR A 393 -7.74 15.23 -23.62
C THR A 393 -7.07 13.87 -23.48
N MET A 394 -7.25 13.23 -22.33
CA MET A 394 -6.76 11.86 -22.10
C MET A 394 -7.34 10.85 -23.11
N LYS A 395 -8.54 11.09 -23.63
CA LYS A 395 -9.14 10.27 -24.68
C LYS A 395 -8.37 10.37 -26.00
N GLU A 396 -8.00 11.57 -26.42
CA GLU A 396 -7.20 11.78 -27.64
C GLU A 396 -5.82 11.14 -27.51
N VAL A 397 -5.17 11.29 -26.35
CA VAL A 397 -3.89 10.64 -26.04
C VAL A 397 -4.02 9.12 -26.06
N THR A 398 -5.02 8.56 -25.39
CA THR A 398 -5.25 7.10 -25.36
C THR A 398 -5.47 6.55 -26.78
N GLN A 399 -6.23 7.25 -27.61
CA GLN A 399 -6.45 6.87 -29.02
C GLN A 399 -5.17 6.93 -29.85
N SER A 400 -4.33 7.96 -29.65
CA SER A 400 -3.05 8.09 -30.32
C SER A 400 -2.08 6.97 -29.93
N ILE A 401 -1.94 6.68 -28.63
CA ILE A 401 -1.14 5.57 -28.10
C ILE A 401 -1.61 4.22 -28.68
N LYS A 402 -2.93 3.96 -28.70
CA LYS A 402 -3.50 2.73 -29.29
C LYS A 402 -3.20 2.61 -30.78
N ALA A 403 -3.28 3.71 -31.52
CA ALA A 403 -2.96 3.73 -32.95
C ALA A 403 -1.47 3.44 -33.21
N LEU A 404 -0.58 4.04 -32.41
CA LEU A 404 0.86 3.78 -32.49
C LEU A 404 1.19 2.33 -32.17
N LYS A 405 0.66 1.79 -31.08
CA LYS A 405 0.86 0.39 -30.68
C LYS A 405 0.46 -0.58 -31.80
N SER A 406 -0.71 -0.37 -32.39
CA SER A 406 -1.24 -1.17 -33.51
C SER A 406 -0.32 -1.14 -34.74
N SER A 407 0.31 0.02 -35.00
CA SER A 407 1.18 0.21 -36.16
C SER A 407 2.55 -0.48 -36.02
N GLN A 408 3.01 -0.75 -34.80
CA GLN A 408 4.36 -1.24 -34.54
C GLN A 408 4.51 -2.77 -34.51
N ALA A 409 3.46 -3.52 -34.88
CA ALA A 409 3.43 -4.98 -34.72
C ALA A 409 3.80 -5.44 -33.29
N LEU A 410 3.62 -4.58 -32.29
CA LEU A 410 3.71 -4.89 -30.88
C LEU A 410 2.44 -5.68 -30.52
N ALA A 411 2.35 -6.92 -31.01
CA ALA A 411 1.33 -7.88 -30.65
C ALA A 411 1.61 -8.42 -29.24
N LEU A 412 1.62 -7.53 -28.25
CA LEU A 412 1.30 -7.89 -26.89
C LEU A 412 -0.21 -7.71 -26.79
N GLY A 413 -0.92 -8.74 -26.35
CA GLY A 413 -2.39 -8.75 -26.18
C GLY A 413 -2.89 -7.78 -25.09
N ASP A 414 -2.13 -6.73 -24.79
CA ASP A 414 -2.32 -5.75 -23.72
C ASP A 414 -2.95 -4.46 -24.27
N ASP A 415 -3.96 -4.53 -25.15
CA ASP A 415 -4.62 -3.30 -25.66
C ASP A 415 -5.37 -2.54 -24.54
N ASP A 416 -5.39 -3.14 -23.36
CA ASP A 416 -6.16 -2.77 -22.18
C ASP A 416 -5.28 -2.67 -20.93
N TYR A 417 -4.12 -2.02 -21.06
CA TYR A 417 -3.25 -1.69 -19.92
C TYR A 417 -3.39 -0.21 -19.53
N LEU A 418 -3.53 0.08 -18.23
CA LEU A 418 -3.55 1.44 -17.69
C LEU A 418 -2.54 1.58 -16.55
N THR A 419 -1.64 2.56 -16.67
CA THR A 419 -0.74 2.96 -15.58
C THR A 419 -1.37 4.09 -14.79
N VAL A 420 -1.42 3.97 -13.46
CA VAL A 420 -2.07 4.95 -12.58
C VAL A 420 -1.09 5.46 -11.54
N THR A 421 -1.07 6.77 -11.31
CA THR A 421 -0.23 7.41 -10.29
C THR A 421 -0.95 8.61 -9.66
N SER A 422 -0.23 9.43 -8.90
CA SER A 422 -0.77 10.51 -8.07
C SER A 422 0.31 11.57 -7.80
N LEU A 423 -0.13 12.80 -7.51
CA LEU A 423 0.70 13.91 -6.99
C LEU A 423 0.48 14.16 -5.48
N ALA A 424 -0.29 13.32 -4.78
CA ALA A 424 -0.75 13.65 -3.43
C ALA A 424 0.38 13.72 -2.38
N THR A 425 1.49 12.98 -2.57
CA THR A 425 2.68 13.05 -1.71
C THR A 425 3.78 13.98 -2.24
N GLY A 426 3.44 15.01 -3.01
CA GLY A 426 4.39 16.00 -3.52
C GLY A 426 4.64 15.83 -5.02
N ASP A 427 5.88 15.73 -5.47
CA ASP A 427 6.26 15.64 -6.90
C ASP A 427 5.77 14.36 -7.61
N GLY A 428 5.15 13.45 -6.86
CA GLY A 428 4.51 12.23 -7.34
C GLY A 428 5.48 11.25 -8.02
N TYR A 429 4.91 10.35 -8.82
CA TYR A 429 5.66 9.21 -9.41
C TYR A 429 5.45 9.11 -10.93
N TYR A 430 5.20 10.25 -11.56
CA TYR A 430 4.88 10.35 -12.99
C TYR A 430 6.03 9.92 -13.91
N ALA A 431 7.28 10.28 -13.58
CA ALA A 431 8.45 9.85 -14.36
C ALA A 431 8.62 8.31 -14.36
N PRO A 432 8.71 7.62 -13.22
CA PRO A 432 8.79 6.16 -13.20
C PRO A 432 7.53 5.49 -13.80
N ALA A 433 6.34 6.04 -13.55
CA ALA A 433 5.11 5.56 -14.18
C ALA A 433 5.15 5.66 -15.72
N SER A 434 5.73 6.75 -16.26
CA SER A 434 5.88 6.95 -17.70
C SER A 434 6.81 5.92 -18.35
N TYR A 435 7.86 5.48 -17.65
CA TYR A 435 8.75 4.43 -18.15
C TYR A 435 8.03 3.08 -18.27
N LEU A 436 7.30 2.70 -17.22
CA LEU A 436 6.47 1.48 -17.25
C LEU A 436 5.40 1.55 -18.34
N ALA A 437 4.74 2.70 -18.45
CA ALA A 437 3.71 2.94 -19.45
C ALA A 437 4.28 2.93 -20.88
N ALA A 438 5.46 3.51 -21.10
CA ALA A 438 6.17 3.48 -22.37
C ALA A 438 6.59 2.06 -22.75
N TYR A 439 7.00 1.25 -21.76
CA TYR A 439 7.18 -0.17 -21.97
C TYR A 439 5.87 -0.79 -22.44
N HIS A 440 4.76 -0.72 -21.70
CA HIS A 440 3.53 -1.40 -22.11
C HIS A 440 2.83 -0.80 -23.34
N GLY A 441 3.12 0.46 -23.68
CA GLY A 441 2.39 1.23 -24.69
C GLY A 441 1.01 1.63 -24.18
N SER A 442 0.94 2.12 -22.94
CA SER A 442 -0.30 2.49 -22.24
C SER A 442 -0.33 3.97 -21.86
N PRO A 443 -1.51 4.57 -21.69
CA PRO A 443 -1.62 5.90 -21.09
C PRO A 443 -1.23 5.88 -19.60
N VAL A 444 -0.81 7.04 -19.10
CA VAL A 444 -0.62 7.33 -17.66
C VAL A 444 -1.78 8.19 -17.18
N ALA A 445 -2.43 7.79 -16.09
CA ALA A 445 -3.57 8.48 -15.50
C ALA A 445 -3.34 8.88 -14.03
N ASP A 446 -4.03 9.93 -13.60
CA ASP A 446 -4.09 10.35 -12.20
C ASP A 446 -5.25 9.65 -11.48
N ILE A 447 -5.01 9.17 -10.26
CA ILE A 447 -6.03 8.52 -9.43
C ILE A 447 -7.18 9.47 -9.06
N GLY A 448 -6.93 10.79 -9.01
CA GLY A 448 -7.93 11.81 -8.73
C GLY A 448 -9.04 11.89 -9.78
N ALA A 449 -8.74 11.50 -11.02
CA ALA A 449 -9.72 11.47 -12.09
C ALA A 449 -10.70 10.27 -12.00
N MET A 450 -10.47 9.32 -11.07
CA MET A 450 -11.25 8.07 -10.93
C MET A 450 -12.41 8.18 -9.93
N GLY A 451 -12.93 9.40 -9.74
CA GLY A 451 -14.08 9.67 -8.87
C GLY A 451 -13.82 9.30 -7.40
N GLU A 452 -14.75 8.56 -6.78
CA GLU A 452 -14.61 8.17 -5.37
C GLU A 452 -13.72 6.93 -5.14
N ALA A 453 -13.01 6.42 -6.16
CA ALA A 453 -12.23 5.18 -6.04
C ALA A 453 -11.16 5.28 -4.94
N TYR A 454 -10.39 6.36 -4.92
CA TYR A 454 -9.41 6.60 -3.87
C TYR A 454 -10.05 6.66 -2.49
N HIS A 455 -11.13 7.44 -2.37
CA HIS A 455 -11.83 7.64 -1.11
C HIS A 455 -12.24 6.32 -0.47
N TRP A 456 -12.88 5.43 -1.24
CA TRP A 456 -13.30 4.13 -0.74
C TRP A 456 -12.13 3.18 -0.49
N GLY A 457 -11.07 3.26 -1.29
CA GLY A 457 -9.81 2.57 -1.00
C GLY A 457 -9.21 2.99 0.34
N ASN A 458 -9.26 4.29 0.67
CA ASN A 458 -8.81 4.80 1.96
C ASN A 458 -9.74 4.40 3.11
N VAL A 459 -11.06 4.48 2.94
CA VAL A 459 -12.02 4.01 3.96
C VAL A 459 -11.81 2.52 4.28
N ALA A 460 -11.70 1.67 3.25
CA ALA A 460 -11.46 0.25 3.44
C ALA A 460 -10.12 -0.02 4.14
N HIS A 461 -9.04 0.65 3.70
CA HIS A 461 -7.73 0.54 4.31
C HIS A 461 -7.76 0.94 5.80
N GLN A 462 -8.35 2.09 6.12
CA GLN A 462 -8.45 2.57 7.50
C GLN A 462 -9.26 1.58 8.34
N TRP A 463 -10.44 1.17 7.86
CA TRP A 463 -11.27 0.21 8.57
C TRP A 463 -10.50 -1.07 8.90
N MET A 464 -9.78 -1.65 7.94
CA MET A 464 -9.02 -2.89 8.15
C MET A 464 -7.95 -2.73 9.23
N PHE A 465 -7.27 -1.59 9.30
CA PHE A 465 -6.27 -1.35 10.32
C PHE A 465 -6.89 -1.07 11.70
N TYR A 466 -7.98 -0.30 11.76
CA TYR A 466 -8.66 -0.01 13.03
C TYR A 466 -9.37 -1.23 13.62
N ALA A 467 -10.02 -2.04 12.78
CA ALA A 467 -10.68 -3.29 13.18
C ALA A 467 -9.69 -4.42 13.52
N GLY A 468 -8.44 -4.26 13.11
CA GLY A 468 -7.32 -5.16 13.41
C GLY A 468 -6.82 -5.10 14.85
N ASP A 469 -5.73 -5.80 15.12
CA ASP A 469 -5.09 -5.91 16.44
C ASP A 469 -3.56 -6.06 16.30
N TYR A 470 -2.77 -5.70 17.32
CA TYR A 470 -1.32 -5.91 17.30
C TYR A 470 -0.95 -7.33 17.73
N TYR A 471 -0.27 -8.02 16.82
CA TYR A 471 0.15 -9.40 16.91
C TYR A 471 1.66 -9.47 16.73
N HIS A 472 2.41 -9.82 17.78
CA HIS A 472 3.89 -9.77 17.78
C HIS A 472 4.42 -8.41 17.28
N GLY A 473 3.76 -7.31 17.67
CA GLY A 473 4.13 -5.94 17.31
C GLY A 473 3.64 -5.54 15.93
N THR A 474 3.06 -6.44 15.16
CA THR A 474 2.56 -6.13 13.81
C THR A 474 1.04 -6.02 13.83
N ARG A 475 0.50 -4.99 13.18
CA ARG A 475 -0.94 -4.81 13.05
C ARG A 475 -1.50 -5.88 12.11
N SER A 476 -2.11 -6.91 12.67
CA SER A 476 -2.98 -7.80 11.91
C SER A 476 -4.19 -7.00 11.45
N ILE A 477 -4.54 -7.11 10.17
CA ILE A 477 -5.66 -6.41 9.58
C ILE A 477 -6.98 -7.16 9.80
N GLY A 478 -8.06 -6.41 10.02
CA GLY A 478 -9.42 -6.94 10.04
C GLY A 478 -9.86 -7.38 8.64
N HIS A 479 -10.73 -8.39 8.59
CA HIS A 479 -11.39 -8.80 7.35
C HIS A 479 -12.66 -7.98 7.16
N LEU A 480 -12.83 -7.38 5.97
CA LEU A 480 -14.02 -6.57 5.70
C LEU A 480 -15.30 -7.41 5.87
N PRO A 481 -16.36 -6.86 6.47
CA PRO A 481 -17.62 -7.57 6.66
C PRO A 481 -18.19 -8.07 5.34
N MET A 482 -18.47 -9.37 5.27
CA MET A 482 -19.10 -10.07 4.16
C MET A 482 -20.45 -10.63 4.57
N ALA A 483 -21.47 -10.41 3.76
CA ALA A 483 -22.73 -11.14 3.93
C ALA A 483 -22.69 -12.47 3.17
N SER A 484 -23.30 -13.52 3.73
CA SER A 484 -23.38 -14.83 3.07
C SER A 484 -24.42 -14.87 1.94
N GLU A 485 -25.30 -13.86 1.88
CA GLU A 485 -26.32 -13.68 0.86
C GLU A 485 -26.66 -12.17 0.73
N PRO A 486 -27.41 -11.76 -0.32
CA PRO A 486 -27.75 -10.35 -0.50
C PRO A 486 -28.48 -9.74 0.71
N ILE A 487 -28.05 -8.55 1.14
CA ILE A 487 -28.64 -7.81 2.29
C ILE A 487 -30.16 -7.70 2.23
N MET A 488 -30.73 -7.52 1.03
CA MET A 488 -32.18 -7.40 0.85
C MET A 488 -32.95 -8.68 1.21
N ASP A 489 -32.30 -9.85 1.18
CA ASP A 489 -32.96 -11.12 1.50
C ASP A 489 -33.15 -11.29 3.01
N TYR A 490 -32.20 -10.86 3.84
CA TYR A 490 -32.38 -10.71 5.29
C TYR A 490 -33.59 -9.80 5.60
N ILE A 491 -33.62 -8.61 4.99
CA ILE A 491 -34.68 -7.62 5.21
C ILE A 491 -36.06 -8.18 4.80
N ARG A 492 -36.15 -8.90 3.68
CA ARG A 492 -37.40 -9.52 3.22
C ARG A 492 -37.92 -10.61 4.15
N ARG A 493 -37.03 -11.32 4.86
CA ARG A 493 -37.39 -12.31 5.88
C ARG A 493 -37.69 -11.68 7.24
N GLY A 494 -37.48 -10.36 7.39
CA GLY A 494 -37.62 -9.67 8.66
C GLY A 494 -36.47 -9.93 9.62
N GLU A 495 -35.32 -10.35 9.10
CA GLU A 495 -34.09 -10.60 9.84
C GLU A 495 -33.20 -9.35 9.81
N LEU A 496 -32.33 -9.21 10.82
CA LEU A 496 -31.25 -8.24 10.77
C LEU A 496 -30.17 -8.77 9.81
N PRO A 497 -29.61 -7.93 8.94
CA PRO A 497 -28.42 -8.32 8.19
C PRO A 497 -27.21 -8.39 9.12
N PRO A 498 -26.13 -9.08 8.68
CA PRO A 498 -24.90 -9.15 9.45
C PRO A 498 -24.33 -7.76 9.73
N ILE A 499 -23.73 -7.60 10.90
CA ILE A 499 -23.02 -6.37 11.28
C ILE A 499 -22.03 -5.99 10.17
N GLY A 500 -22.08 -4.73 9.72
CA GLY A 500 -21.26 -4.22 8.61
C GLY A 500 -21.91 -4.19 7.23
N TRP A 501 -23.14 -4.70 7.07
CA TRP A 501 -23.96 -4.58 5.84
C TRP A 501 -23.32 -5.09 4.54
N ASP A 502 -22.34 -6.01 4.56
CA ASP A 502 -21.56 -6.42 3.38
C ASP A 502 -20.65 -5.29 2.83
N ALA A 503 -19.88 -4.67 3.74
CA ALA A 503 -18.97 -3.57 3.42
C ALA A 503 -17.93 -3.97 2.36
N GLU A 504 -17.48 -5.24 2.34
CA GLU A 504 -16.54 -5.70 1.32
C GLU A 504 -17.11 -5.51 -0.09
N LEU A 505 -18.31 -6.04 -0.36
CA LEU A 505 -18.95 -5.90 -1.67
C LEU A 505 -19.25 -4.43 -1.98
N GLN A 506 -19.78 -3.68 -1.02
CA GLN A 506 -20.18 -2.29 -1.25
C GLN A 506 -18.99 -1.38 -1.58
N TRP A 507 -17.90 -1.47 -0.81
CA TRP A 507 -16.75 -0.58 -0.97
C TRP A 507 -15.90 -1.00 -2.16
N SER A 508 -15.63 -2.31 -2.32
CA SER A 508 -14.90 -2.83 -3.49
C SER A 508 -15.61 -2.47 -4.79
N ARG A 509 -16.95 -2.58 -4.83
CA ARG A 509 -17.73 -2.16 -6.00
C ARG A 509 -17.53 -0.68 -6.34
N ARG A 510 -17.51 0.21 -5.34
CA ARG A 510 -17.32 1.66 -5.57
C ARG A 510 -15.93 1.97 -6.11
N ILE A 511 -14.91 1.22 -5.66
CA ILE A 511 -13.55 1.32 -6.17
C ILE A 511 -13.51 0.88 -7.64
N VAL A 512 -14.01 -0.33 -7.93
CA VAL A 512 -14.02 -0.91 -9.28
C VAL A 512 -14.80 -0.02 -10.25
N GLU A 513 -16.02 0.40 -9.89
CA GLU A 513 -16.83 1.29 -10.74
C GLU A 513 -16.11 2.61 -11.03
N GLY A 514 -15.40 3.21 -10.06
CA GLY A 514 -14.66 4.45 -10.30
C GLY A 514 -13.54 4.29 -11.32
N VAL A 515 -12.76 3.22 -11.20
CA VAL A 515 -11.64 2.92 -12.11
C VAL A 515 -12.15 2.54 -13.50
N TYR A 516 -13.13 1.65 -13.59
CA TYR A 516 -13.68 1.18 -14.87
C TYR A 516 -14.40 2.29 -15.63
N ASN A 517 -15.20 3.12 -14.93
CA ASN A 517 -15.85 4.27 -15.57
C ASN A 517 -14.81 5.25 -16.15
N TYR A 518 -13.68 5.45 -15.47
CA TYR A 518 -12.59 6.27 -16.00
C TYR A 518 -11.94 5.61 -17.22
N ALA A 519 -11.56 4.34 -17.12
CA ALA A 519 -10.95 3.57 -18.21
C ALA A 519 -11.82 3.60 -19.48
N ASP A 520 -13.12 3.32 -19.34
CA ASP A 520 -14.11 3.43 -20.41
C ASP A 520 -14.19 4.84 -21.00
N SER A 521 -14.13 5.87 -20.15
CA SER A 521 -14.26 7.27 -20.59
C SER A 521 -13.10 7.73 -21.49
N VAL A 522 -11.90 7.19 -21.26
CA VAL A 522 -10.70 7.48 -22.07
C VAL A 522 -10.50 6.49 -23.23
N GLY A 523 -11.30 5.41 -23.27
CA GLY A 523 -11.35 4.47 -24.39
C GLY A 523 -10.45 3.24 -24.25
N ILE A 524 -10.12 2.84 -23.02
CA ILE A 524 -9.62 1.48 -22.71
C ILE A 524 -10.79 0.49 -22.89
N ASP A 525 -10.55 -0.71 -23.43
CA ASP A 525 -11.62 -1.69 -23.69
C ASP A 525 -11.82 -2.61 -22.49
N SER A 526 -12.97 -2.48 -21.83
CA SER A 526 -13.35 -3.25 -20.65
C SER A 526 -14.07 -4.58 -20.95
N THR A 527 -14.07 -5.04 -22.20
CA THR A 527 -14.75 -6.27 -22.61
C THR A 527 -13.92 -7.56 -22.48
N GLY A 528 -12.75 -7.49 -21.82
CA GLY A 528 -11.84 -8.60 -21.56
C GLY A 528 -11.12 -8.48 -20.21
N MET A 529 -10.05 -9.27 -20.01
CA MET A 529 -9.22 -9.13 -18.80
C MET A 529 -8.31 -7.91 -18.96
N GLU A 530 -8.61 -6.83 -18.24
CA GLU A 530 -7.83 -5.59 -18.28
C GLU A 530 -6.63 -5.66 -17.32
N ALA A 531 -5.58 -4.92 -17.62
CA ALA A 531 -4.39 -4.86 -16.78
C ALA A 531 -4.21 -3.45 -16.19
N TYR A 532 -4.12 -3.35 -14.87
CA TYR A 532 -3.89 -2.09 -14.17
C TYR A 532 -2.58 -2.15 -13.38
N CYS A 533 -1.78 -1.09 -13.44
CA CYS A 533 -0.63 -0.96 -12.55
C CYS A 533 -0.59 0.40 -11.88
N PHE A 534 -0.62 0.39 -10.56
CA PHE A 534 -0.47 1.56 -9.73
C PHE A 534 1.01 1.77 -9.45
N VAL A 535 1.47 3.03 -9.53
CA VAL A 535 2.87 3.41 -9.30
C VAL A 535 2.86 4.56 -8.29
N ALA A 536 2.96 4.21 -7.01
CA ALA A 536 2.93 5.12 -5.86
C ALA A 536 3.20 4.34 -4.56
N PRO A 537 3.69 4.94 -3.47
CA PRO A 537 3.73 4.29 -2.17
C PRO A 537 2.31 4.11 -1.62
N LYS A 538 2.17 3.19 -0.66
CA LYS A 538 0.89 2.91 0.03
C LYS A 538 0.37 4.09 0.87
N SER A 539 1.23 5.07 1.17
CA SER A 539 0.86 6.33 1.82
C SER A 539 0.16 7.29 0.86
N ASP A 540 0.49 7.21 -0.43
CA ASP A 540 -0.18 7.94 -1.49
C ASP A 540 -1.41 7.15 -1.94
N ILE A 541 -1.26 6.13 -2.80
CA ILE A 541 -2.36 5.28 -3.26
C ILE A 541 -2.52 4.06 -2.35
N ARG A 542 -3.70 3.93 -1.72
CA ARG A 542 -3.96 2.81 -0.79
C ARG A 542 -4.02 1.48 -1.51
N PHE A 543 -3.43 0.43 -0.91
CA PHE A 543 -3.40 -0.90 -1.53
C PHE A 543 -4.79 -1.49 -1.80
N MET A 544 -5.81 -1.07 -1.05
CA MET A 544 -7.18 -1.53 -1.28
C MET A 544 -7.75 -1.10 -2.63
N VAL A 545 -7.24 -0.01 -3.23
CA VAL A 545 -7.64 0.39 -4.58
C VAL A 545 -7.30 -0.72 -5.59
N HIS A 546 -6.08 -1.24 -5.51
CA HIS A 546 -5.60 -2.26 -6.43
C HIS A 546 -6.16 -3.66 -6.08
N HIS A 547 -6.33 -3.97 -4.79
CA HIS A 547 -6.81 -5.28 -4.34
C HIS A 547 -8.25 -5.54 -4.81
N ALA A 548 -9.11 -4.52 -4.79
CA ALA A 548 -10.49 -4.63 -5.28
C ALA A 548 -10.58 -4.92 -6.80
N LEU A 549 -9.52 -4.63 -7.56
CA LEU A 549 -9.41 -4.86 -9.00
C LEU A 549 -8.72 -6.19 -9.36
N MET A 550 -8.46 -7.06 -8.39
CA MET A 550 -7.90 -8.39 -8.69
C MET A 550 -9.03 -9.40 -8.90
N GLY A 551 -9.16 -9.96 -10.10
CA GLY A 551 -10.25 -10.91 -10.37
C GLY A 551 -10.26 -11.52 -11.77
N ASN A 552 -11.40 -12.08 -12.16
CA ASN A 552 -11.56 -12.75 -13.46
C ASN A 552 -11.55 -11.78 -14.65
N GLU A 553 -11.89 -10.52 -14.41
CA GLU A 553 -12.03 -9.47 -15.44
C GLU A 553 -10.87 -8.47 -15.39
N SER A 554 -9.94 -8.61 -14.45
CA SER A 554 -8.79 -7.71 -14.33
C SER A 554 -7.60 -8.33 -13.60
N ALA A 555 -6.41 -8.01 -14.09
CA ALA A 555 -5.12 -8.26 -13.45
C ALA A 555 -4.54 -6.93 -12.96
N THR A 556 -4.15 -6.87 -11.70
CA THR A 556 -3.72 -5.60 -11.10
C THR A 556 -2.43 -5.76 -10.30
N GLY A 557 -1.51 -4.81 -10.45
CA GLY A 557 -0.26 -4.71 -9.66
C GLY A 557 -0.06 -3.32 -9.05
N HIS A 558 0.86 -3.22 -8.08
CA HIS A 558 1.24 -1.97 -7.43
C HIS A 558 2.74 -1.94 -7.15
N ILE A 559 3.45 -0.94 -7.67
CA ILE A 559 4.86 -0.68 -7.35
C ILE A 559 4.90 0.41 -6.26
N ILE A 560 5.56 0.11 -5.14
CA ILE A 560 5.35 0.81 -3.86
C ILE A 560 6.59 1.54 -3.30
N GLY A 561 7.55 1.88 -4.16
CA GLY A 561 8.75 2.65 -3.76
C GLY A 561 8.38 3.97 -3.09
N LYS A 562 9.20 4.42 -2.14
CA LYS A 562 9.01 5.65 -1.35
C LYS A 562 9.43 6.89 -2.14
N THR A 563 10.51 6.79 -2.92
CA THR A 563 11.05 7.88 -3.75
C THR A 563 10.91 7.56 -5.24
N PRO A 564 11.00 8.56 -6.13
CA PRO A 564 11.08 8.32 -7.57
C PRO A 564 12.26 7.42 -7.97
N GLY A 565 13.41 7.53 -7.29
CA GLY A 565 14.59 6.69 -7.54
C GLY A 565 14.35 5.22 -7.21
N GLU A 566 13.74 4.93 -6.05
CA GLU A 566 13.39 3.57 -5.65
C GLU A 566 12.36 2.96 -6.61
N MET A 567 11.36 3.75 -6.99
CA MET A 567 10.32 3.35 -7.94
C MET A 567 10.91 3.00 -9.32
N ALA A 568 11.85 3.82 -9.80
CA ALA A 568 12.56 3.58 -11.06
C ALA A 568 13.35 2.27 -10.99
N ALA A 569 14.12 2.05 -9.92
CA ALA A 569 14.89 0.81 -9.75
C ALA A 569 13.99 -0.45 -9.77
N TYR A 570 12.83 -0.43 -9.08
CA TYR A 570 11.88 -1.55 -9.10
C TYR A 570 11.24 -1.80 -10.47
N ILE A 571 10.82 -0.73 -11.15
CA ILE A 571 10.23 -0.82 -12.48
C ILE A 571 11.26 -1.34 -13.48
N GLU A 572 12.49 -0.84 -13.43
CA GLU A 572 13.55 -1.23 -14.35
C GLU A 572 13.99 -2.67 -14.13
N ARG A 573 14.12 -3.11 -12.87
CA ARG A 573 14.36 -4.53 -12.58
C ARG A 573 13.25 -5.41 -13.15
N SER A 574 12.00 -4.96 -13.12
CA SER A 574 10.86 -5.70 -13.68
C SER A 574 10.86 -5.72 -15.21
N VAL A 575 11.06 -4.57 -15.85
CA VAL A 575 11.08 -4.40 -17.31
C VAL A 575 12.28 -5.10 -17.95
N LEU A 576 13.44 -5.01 -17.30
CA LEU A 576 14.70 -5.59 -17.77
C LEU A 576 14.90 -7.02 -17.30
N TYR A 577 14.06 -7.56 -16.40
CA TYR A 577 14.17 -8.93 -15.88
C TYR A 577 14.44 -10.00 -16.96
N PRO A 578 13.77 -9.97 -18.14
CA PRO A 578 14.03 -10.95 -19.19
C PRO A 578 15.48 -10.96 -19.72
N ALA A 579 16.24 -9.87 -19.53
CA ALA A 579 17.65 -9.76 -19.86
C ALA A 579 18.53 -10.03 -18.63
N ILE A 580 18.31 -9.28 -17.54
CA ILE A 580 19.22 -9.30 -16.38
C ILE A 580 19.19 -10.63 -15.61
N ILE A 581 18.14 -11.44 -15.73
CA ILE A 581 18.12 -12.79 -15.13
C ILE A 581 19.26 -13.69 -15.61
N PHE A 582 19.85 -13.41 -16.78
CA PHE A 582 20.99 -14.18 -17.30
C PHE A 582 22.33 -13.77 -16.70
N ALA A 583 22.43 -12.61 -16.05
CA ALA A 583 23.58 -12.24 -15.22
C ALA A 583 23.71 -13.14 -13.99
N ASN A 584 22.56 -13.63 -13.46
CA ASN A 584 22.54 -14.53 -12.32
C ASN A 584 22.98 -15.97 -12.70
N PRO A 585 24.14 -16.46 -12.22
CA PRO A 585 24.60 -17.81 -12.51
C PRO A 585 23.71 -18.89 -11.87
N ASN A 586 22.98 -18.54 -10.81
CA ASN A 586 22.08 -19.40 -10.05
C ASN A 586 20.60 -19.22 -10.45
N ARG A 587 20.29 -18.61 -11.60
CA ARG A 587 18.90 -18.42 -12.08
C ARG A 587 18.07 -19.70 -12.18
N ASN A 588 18.69 -20.88 -12.24
CA ASN A 588 17.97 -22.15 -12.27
C ASN A 588 17.66 -22.70 -10.86
N LEU A 589 18.23 -22.11 -9.81
CA LEU A 589 17.96 -22.47 -8.43
C LEU A 589 16.59 -21.94 -7.99
N THR A 590 15.85 -22.77 -7.27
CA THR A 590 14.57 -22.45 -6.64
C THR A 590 14.54 -23.02 -5.23
N THR A 591 14.02 -22.26 -4.28
CA THR A 591 13.93 -22.66 -2.87
C THR A 591 12.52 -22.49 -2.31
N SER A 592 12.27 -23.10 -1.15
CA SER A 592 10.98 -23.02 -0.47
C SER A 592 11.10 -23.25 1.03
N SER A 593 10.16 -22.69 1.79
CA SER A 593 9.90 -23.02 3.19
C SER A 593 8.48 -23.55 3.31
N LEU A 594 8.31 -24.85 3.54
CA LEU A 594 6.99 -25.50 3.67
C LEU A 594 6.73 -25.84 5.13
N MET A 595 6.28 -24.85 5.89
CA MET A 595 6.20 -24.95 7.32
C MET A 595 4.85 -25.49 7.82
N ASN A 596 3.71 -25.07 7.24
CA ASN A 596 2.36 -25.57 7.60
C ASN A 596 1.62 -26.08 6.39
N PHE A 597 1.94 -27.31 6.00
CA PHE A 597 1.31 -27.92 4.83
C PHE A 597 1.01 -29.40 5.05
N ALA A 598 -0.11 -29.85 4.50
CA ALA A 598 -0.44 -31.27 4.50
C ALA A 598 0.53 -32.04 3.59
N ASN A 599 1.21 -33.03 4.13
CA ASN A 599 2.11 -33.89 3.37
C ASN A 599 2.01 -35.33 3.90
N GLY A 600 1.70 -36.30 3.05
CA GLY A 600 1.37 -37.66 3.47
C GLY A 600 -0.01 -37.84 4.12
N ASN A 601 -0.85 -36.79 4.12
CA ASN A 601 -2.22 -36.79 4.66
C ASN A 601 -3.27 -36.56 3.57
N THR A 602 -4.55 -36.78 3.90
CA THR A 602 -5.66 -36.39 3.01
C THR A 602 -6.23 -35.02 3.39
N VAL A 603 -6.38 -34.12 2.42
CA VAL A 603 -7.10 -32.84 2.59
C VAL A 603 -8.36 -32.83 1.73
N THR A 604 -9.38 -32.09 2.16
CA THR A 604 -10.55 -31.81 1.33
C THR A 604 -10.26 -30.55 0.52
N GLY A 605 -10.30 -30.62 -0.81
CA GLY A 605 -10.15 -29.46 -1.68
C GLY A 605 -11.39 -28.55 -1.66
N ASN A 606 -11.29 -27.38 -2.27
CA ASN A 606 -12.42 -26.43 -2.41
C ASN A 606 -13.57 -26.98 -3.26
N ASP A 607 -13.34 -28.09 -3.97
CA ASP A 607 -14.34 -28.86 -4.71
C ASP A 607 -15.06 -29.92 -3.84
N GLY A 608 -14.71 -30.02 -2.55
CA GLY A 608 -15.25 -31.01 -1.62
C GLY A 608 -14.65 -32.42 -1.77
N VAL A 609 -13.67 -32.62 -2.65
CA VAL A 609 -13.04 -33.93 -2.89
C VAL A 609 -11.85 -34.11 -1.95
N ARG A 610 -11.67 -35.32 -1.41
CA ARG A 610 -10.49 -35.66 -0.61
C ARG A 610 -9.31 -36.09 -1.48
N TYR A 611 -8.19 -35.40 -1.34
CA TYR A 611 -6.93 -35.64 -2.04
C TYR A 611 -5.87 -36.15 -1.07
N SER A 612 -5.16 -37.23 -1.42
CA SER A 612 -3.88 -37.55 -0.78
C SER A 612 -2.83 -36.55 -1.25
N VAL A 613 -2.22 -35.82 -0.32
CA VAL A 613 -1.33 -34.72 -0.63
C VAL A 613 0.12 -35.11 -0.36
N PHE A 614 1.01 -34.87 -1.32
CA PHE A 614 2.45 -35.09 -1.20
C PHE A 614 3.20 -33.81 -1.57
N THR A 615 2.91 -32.70 -0.89
CA THR A 615 3.33 -31.36 -1.34
C THR A 615 4.81 -31.24 -1.54
N SER A 616 5.65 -31.61 -0.56
CA SER A 616 7.09 -31.41 -0.70
C SER A 616 7.68 -32.20 -1.89
N SER A 617 7.21 -33.43 -2.10
CA SER A 617 7.62 -34.27 -3.24
C SER A 617 7.07 -33.74 -4.57
N SER A 618 5.85 -33.21 -4.56
CA SER A 618 5.20 -32.66 -5.75
C SER A 618 5.87 -31.34 -6.16
N THR A 619 6.11 -30.44 -5.22
CA THR A 619 6.85 -29.19 -5.42
C THR A 619 8.24 -29.46 -6.00
N ALA A 620 9.00 -30.38 -5.39
CA ALA A 620 10.30 -30.80 -5.90
C ALA A 620 10.18 -31.40 -7.32
N LEU A 621 9.22 -32.30 -7.54
CA LEU A 621 9.00 -32.94 -8.85
C LEU A 621 8.69 -31.90 -9.92
N TYR A 622 7.78 -30.96 -9.65
CA TYR A 622 7.37 -29.94 -10.61
C TYR A 622 8.54 -29.01 -10.95
N PHE A 623 9.23 -28.46 -9.97
CA PHE A 623 10.39 -27.59 -10.25
C PHE A 623 11.48 -28.33 -11.04
N ASN A 624 11.84 -29.54 -10.63
CA ASN A 624 12.84 -30.35 -11.34
C ASN A 624 12.38 -30.72 -12.76
N ALA A 625 11.08 -30.99 -12.97
CA ALA A 625 10.52 -31.30 -14.29
C ALA A 625 10.60 -30.12 -15.27
N PHE A 626 10.62 -28.88 -14.74
CA PHE A 626 10.80 -27.65 -15.53
C PHE A 626 12.25 -27.14 -15.52
N GLY A 627 13.22 -28.02 -15.27
CA GLY A 627 14.66 -27.72 -15.40
C GLY A 627 15.22 -26.82 -14.30
N ARG A 628 14.48 -26.64 -13.19
CA ARG A 628 14.97 -25.93 -12.01
C ARG A 628 15.70 -26.89 -11.08
N GLU A 629 16.78 -26.43 -10.46
CA GLU A 629 17.39 -27.10 -9.32
C GLU A 629 16.59 -26.70 -8.06
N TYR A 630 15.92 -27.66 -7.43
CA TYR A 630 15.11 -27.39 -6.24
C TYR A 630 15.84 -27.76 -4.94
N ARG A 631 15.85 -26.83 -3.97
CA ARG A 631 16.37 -27.05 -2.61
C ARG A 631 15.44 -26.42 -1.56
N GLY A 632 14.73 -27.22 -0.76
CA GLY A 632 13.83 -26.74 0.29
C GLY A 632 14.51 -26.59 1.66
N HIS A 633 14.19 -25.51 2.39
CA HIS A 633 14.75 -25.19 3.71
C HIS A 633 13.69 -24.56 4.64
N CYS A 634 13.51 -25.14 5.84
CA CYS A 634 12.68 -24.53 6.90
C CYS A 634 13.51 -23.96 8.06
N ALA A 635 14.84 -24.03 7.99
CA ALA A 635 15.75 -23.42 8.96
C ALA A 635 16.34 -22.14 8.36
N TRP A 636 16.31 -21.04 9.14
CA TRP A 636 16.70 -19.71 8.67
C TRP A 636 18.11 -19.66 8.07
N ASP A 637 19.10 -20.23 8.76
CA ASP A 637 20.51 -20.14 8.32
C ASP A 637 20.74 -20.83 6.96
N ASN A 638 19.96 -21.87 6.62
CA ASN A 638 20.07 -22.54 5.32
C ASN A 638 19.30 -21.81 4.22
N LEU A 639 18.11 -21.30 4.57
CA LEU A 639 17.35 -20.44 3.66
C LEU A 639 18.19 -19.23 3.25
N LEU A 640 18.85 -18.59 4.21
CA LEU A 640 19.72 -17.44 3.99
C LEU A 640 20.84 -17.74 2.98
N VAL A 641 21.51 -18.90 3.14
CA VAL A 641 22.59 -19.32 2.23
C VAL A 641 22.08 -19.51 0.80
N GLU A 642 20.91 -20.11 0.57
CA GLU A 642 20.39 -20.28 -0.79
C GLU A 642 19.80 -18.99 -1.37
N GLN A 643 19.15 -18.16 -0.55
CA GLN A 643 18.70 -16.84 -0.99
C GLN A 643 19.88 -16.02 -1.49
N ASN A 644 20.92 -15.83 -0.67
CA ASN A 644 22.08 -14.97 -1.01
C ASN A 644 22.93 -15.51 -2.17
N LYS A 645 22.76 -16.78 -2.60
CA LYS A 645 23.35 -17.26 -3.86
C LYS A 645 22.68 -16.66 -5.11
N GLY A 646 21.52 -16.02 -4.98
CA GLY A 646 20.72 -15.55 -6.11
C GLY A 646 19.69 -16.59 -6.54
N THR A 647 18.85 -17.05 -5.61
CA THR A 647 17.72 -17.92 -5.96
C THR A 647 16.70 -17.14 -6.82
N SER A 648 16.23 -17.75 -7.91
CA SER A 648 15.28 -17.08 -8.83
C SER A 648 13.82 -17.07 -8.36
N LEU A 649 13.49 -17.98 -7.43
CA LEU A 649 12.14 -18.14 -6.90
C LEU A 649 12.19 -18.68 -5.47
N TYR A 650 11.47 -18.02 -4.57
CA TYR A 650 11.23 -18.47 -3.21
C TYR A 650 9.75 -18.76 -3.00
N TYR A 651 9.43 -20.00 -2.67
CA TYR A 651 8.06 -20.40 -2.33
C TYR A 651 7.90 -20.59 -0.81
N TYR A 652 7.29 -19.62 -0.14
CA TYR A 652 6.96 -19.72 1.28
C TYR A 652 5.54 -20.24 1.48
N SER A 653 5.37 -21.16 2.43
CA SER A 653 4.06 -21.60 2.89
C SER A 653 4.08 -21.87 4.39
N GLY A 654 3.33 -21.10 5.15
CA GLY A 654 3.27 -21.15 6.60
C GLY A 654 2.21 -20.19 7.15
N HIS A 655 2.08 -20.10 8.47
CA HIS A 655 1.42 -18.95 9.08
C HIS A 655 2.23 -17.68 8.79
N GLY A 656 1.54 -16.62 8.38
CA GLY A 656 2.08 -15.26 8.41
C GLY A 656 1.61 -14.62 9.71
N THR A 657 2.53 -14.07 10.51
CA THR A 657 2.24 -13.42 11.78
C THR A 657 1.79 -11.98 11.58
N GLY A 658 0.72 -11.78 10.79
CA GLY A 658 0.23 -10.44 10.44
C GLY A 658 1.21 -9.57 9.63
N GLY A 659 2.31 -10.15 9.11
CA GLY A 659 3.36 -9.39 8.42
C GLY A 659 4.55 -9.00 9.29
N GLY A 660 4.77 -9.67 10.43
CA GLY A 660 5.91 -9.37 11.31
C GLY A 660 7.26 -9.97 10.89
N GLY A 661 7.29 -10.96 10.00
CA GLY A 661 8.55 -11.59 9.59
C GLY A 661 8.41 -12.92 8.87
N VAL A 662 9.54 -13.61 8.72
CA VAL A 662 9.63 -14.95 8.14
C VAL A 662 9.68 -15.97 9.28
N SER A 663 8.65 -16.82 9.38
CA SER A 663 8.69 -17.92 10.36
C SER A 663 9.78 -18.93 9.95
N TYR A 664 10.43 -19.53 10.94
CA TYR A 664 11.44 -20.56 10.73
C TYR A 664 11.50 -21.53 11.91
N HIS A 665 12.11 -22.68 11.67
CA HIS A 665 12.36 -23.66 12.71
C HIS A 665 13.67 -23.37 13.47
N PRO A 666 13.69 -23.38 14.82
CA PRO A 666 14.86 -23.01 15.61
C PRO A 666 16.05 -23.96 15.45
N GLU A 667 15.80 -25.24 15.18
CA GLU A 667 16.84 -26.27 15.09
C GLU A 667 17.29 -26.56 13.66
N PHE A 668 18.61 -26.67 13.47
CA PHE A 668 19.24 -27.13 12.24
C PHE A 668 19.09 -28.65 12.10
N GLY A 669 18.46 -29.12 11.03
CA GLY A 669 18.40 -30.56 10.73
C GLY A 669 19.18 -31.01 9.49
N GLY A 670 20.00 -30.14 8.89
CA GLY A 670 20.78 -30.45 7.67
C GLY A 670 20.38 -29.66 6.41
N MET A 671 21.20 -29.78 5.36
CA MET A 671 21.12 -29.01 4.10
C MET A 671 19.96 -29.40 3.17
N ASP A 672 19.09 -30.35 3.52
CA ASP A 672 18.04 -30.81 2.60
C ASP A 672 16.78 -31.26 3.36
N ASN A 673 16.11 -30.29 3.98
CA ASN A 673 14.91 -30.49 4.82
C ASN A 673 13.74 -29.68 4.30
N TRP A 674 12.77 -30.39 3.73
CA TRP A 674 11.69 -29.79 2.96
C TRP A 674 10.48 -29.40 3.81
N CYS A 675 10.39 -29.78 5.09
CA CYS A 675 9.23 -29.53 5.95
C CYS A 675 9.65 -29.11 7.38
N GLY A 676 8.76 -28.44 8.11
CA GLY A 676 8.90 -28.15 9.56
C GLY A 676 8.84 -29.42 10.43
N TYR A 677 9.38 -29.42 11.66
CA TYR A 677 9.59 -30.66 12.44
C TYR A 677 8.48 -31.04 13.43
N ALA A 678 7.64 -30.11 13.88
CA ALA A 678 6.63 -30.44 14.87
C ALA A 678 5.56 -31.37 14.26
N TYR A 679 5.33 -32.52 14.91
CA TYR A 679 4.53 -33.68 14.46
C TYR A 679 5.08 -34.51 13.29
N TRP A 680 6.35 -34.33 12.91
CA TRP A 680 6.94 -35.14 11.86
C TRP A 680 6.95 -36.65 12.23
N THR A 681 6.34 -37.45 11.37
CA THR A 681 6.19 -38.92 11.53
C THR A 681 6.94 -39.70 10.45
N GLY A 682 7.71 -39.02 9.60
CA GLY A 682 8.48 -39.64 8.52
C GLY A 682 9.76 -40.32 8.99
N ALA A 683 10.54 -40.86 8.04
CA ALA A 683 11.87 -41.46 8.25
C ALA A 683 13.06 -40.49 8.04
N THR A 684 12.97 -39.52 7.12
CA THR A 684 13.84 -38.33 7.02
C THR A 684 13.06 -37.01 6.81
N GLY A 685 13.70 -35.83 6.96
CA GLY A 685 13.09 -34.53 6.59
C GLY A 685 12.72 -34.36 5.10
N ARG A 686 12.95 -35.41 4.27
CA ARG A 686 12.49 -35.55 2.88
C ARG A 686 11.31 -36.51 2.73
N SER A 687 11.15 -37.47 3.64
CA SER A 687 9.98 -38.35 3.63
C SER A 687 8.79 -37.56 4.18
N GLY A 688 7.65 -37.61 3.48
CA GLY A 688 6.44 -36.90 3.88
C GLY A 688 5.97 -37.24 5.30
N GLY A 689 5.02 -36.46 5.79
CA GLY A 689 4.44 -36.54 7.13
C GLY A 689 3.72 -35.23 7.48
N SER A 690 2.72 -35.30 8.36
CA SER A 690 2.06 -34.09 8.87
C SER A 690 3.08 -33.21 9.58
N THR A 691 3.08 -31.90 9.31
CA THR A 691 3.92 -30.94 10.03
C THR A 691 3.03 -29.78 10.47
N TRP A 692 3.08 -29.45 11.76
CA TRP A 692 2.29 -28.38 12.37
C TRP A 692 3.08 -27.73 13.49
N TYR A 693 3.17 -26.40 13.50
CA TYR A 693 3.80 -25.64 14.58
C TYR A 693 2.81 -24.64 15.18
N ASP A 694 3.05 -24.24 16.42
CA ASP A 694 2.17 -23.37 17.19
C ASP A 694 2.92 -22.12 17.66
N VAL A 695 2.22 -21.07 18.08
CA VAL A 695 2.85 -19.91 18.74
C VAL A 695 3.40 -20.29 20.12
N ASP A 696 2.86 -21.35 20.72
CA ASP A 696 3.16 -21.76 22.08
C ASP A 696 4.00 -23.05 22.21
N PRO A 697 4.74 -23.20 23.32
CA PRO A 697 5.42 -24.45 23.65
C PRO A 697 4.45 -25.64 23.75
N PRO A 698 4.89 -26.86 23.40
CA PRO A 698 6.24 -27.26 23.02
C PRO A 698 6.54 -27.17 21.51
N ASN A 699 5.60 -26.71 20.68
CA ASN A 699 5.71 -26.72 19.22
C ASN A 699 6.00 -25.34 18.62
N GLN A 700 6.61 -24.48 19.43
CA GLN A 700 6.83 -23.07 19.11
C GLN A 700 7.72 -22.88 17.87
N TYR A 701 7.29 -22.06 16.92
CA TYR A 701 8.16 -21.54 15.85
C TYR A 701 8.88 -20.27 16.30
N ASN A 702 9.96 -19.91 15.59
CA ASN A 702 10.58 -18.59 15.75
C ASN A 702 10.31 -17.71 14.53
N LEU A 703 10.41 -16.41 14.73
CA LEU A 703 10.23 -15.39 13.70
C LEU A 703 11.54 -14.63 13.48
N VAL A 704 11.98 -14.48 12.23
CA VAL A 704 12.94 -13.44 11.89
C VAL A 704 12.16 -12.23 11.41
N HIS A 705 12.17 -11.16 12.21
CA HIS A 705 11.48 -9.92 11.87
C HIS A 705 11.98 -9.35 10.53
N PHE A 706 11.10 -8.71 9.74
CA PHE A 706 11.44 -8.22 8.41
C PHE A 706 12.61 -7.23 8.38
N LYS A 707 12.79 -6.43 9.44
CA LYS A 707 14.02 -5.66 9.68
C LYS A 707 15.28 -6.50 9.46
N TRP A 708 15.37 -7.66 10.10
CA TRP A 708 16.55 -8.52 10.01
C TRP A 708 16.59 -9.33 8.73
N ALA A 709 15.44 -9.68 8.16
CA ALA A 709 15.40 -10.28 6.84
C ALA A 709 16.01 -9.34 5.79
N ASP A 710 15.59 -8.06 5.83
CA ASP A 710 16.12 -6.98 5.00
C ASP A 710 17.63 -6.79 5.16
N GLN A 711 18.14 -6.85 6.40
CA GLN A 711 19.59 -6.78 6.64
C GLN A 711 20.37 -7.98 6.11
N LEU A 712 19.82 -9.18 6.29
CA LEU A 712 20.57 -10.43 6.10
C LEU A 712 20.55 -10.89 4.64
N TRP A 713 19.55 -10.51 3.86
CA TRP A 713 19.35 -11.00 2.49
C TRP A 713 20.22 -10.37 1.39
N GLU A 714 21.34 -9.73 1.72
CA GLU A 714 22.36 -9.22 0.78
C GLU A 714 21.74 -8.58 -0.49
N ASN A 715 21.86 -9.19 -1.67
CA ASN A 715 21.38 -8.61 -2.94
C ASN A 715 19.84 -8.54 -3.09
N PHE A 716 19.07 -9.07 -2.13
CA PHE A 716 17.62 -8.86 -2.00
C PHE A 716 17.28 -7.81 -0.94
N HIS A 717 18.29 -7.11 -0.42
CA HIS A 717 18.10 -5.96 0.45
C HIS A 717 17.20 -4.91 -0.21
N GLY A 718 16.29 -4.31 0.56
CA GLY A 718 15.40 -3.26 0.09
C GLY A 718 14.32 -3.74 -0.88
N THR A 719 14.02 -5.05 -0.96
CA THR A 719 12.97 -5.61 -1.85
C THR A 719 11.81 -6.28 -1.12
#